data_AF-A0A1H9XNW8-F1
#
_entry.id   AF-A0A1H9XNW8-F1
#
_cell.length_a   1.000
_cell.length_b   1.000
_cell.length_c   1.000
_cell.angle_alpha   90.00
_cell.angle_beta   90.00
_cell.angle_gamma   90.00
#
_symmetry.space_group_name_H-M   'P 1'
#
loop_
_entity.id
_entity.type
_entity.pdbx_description
1 polymer ?
#
loop_
_entity_poly.entity_id
_entity_poly.type
_entity_poly.pdbx_seq_one_letter_code
_entity_poly.pdbx_strand_id
1 'polypeptide(L)'
;MAPFSPRQIPAITPQMRLSGLEPFTLTKDIPFINVGERTNVTGSAKFRKLITAGDYAGALDVARDQVANGAQVIDINMDEGLIDSKQAMIEFLNLIAAEPDIARVPVMIDSSKWEVIEAGLKCVQGKSIVNSISLKEGEESFLYQARLCRAYGASVVVMAFDEQGQADSRQRKVEICTRAYRILTEQVGFPPEDIIFDPNIFAVATGIEEHNNYGVDFIEATREIVATLPHVHISGGVSNLSFSFRGNEPVREAMHAVFLYHAIQAGMDMGIVNAGQLIVYDAIEPELREACEDVVLNRRPDATDRLLTLAERFKGAAGREAKERDLRWREWTVDKRLEHALVNGITEFIVDDTEEARLAAARPLHVIEGPLMAGMNVVGDLFGAGKMFLPQVVKSARVMKQAVAVLLPYMEAEKLAEGGEARQSAGKVLMATVKGDVHDIGKNIVGVVLACNNYEIIDLGVMVPAAKILEVAKAEKVDIIGLSGLITPSLDEMVHVAAEMQREGMNLPLLIGGATTSRVHTAVKIHPRYDLGQTVYVTDASRAVGVVSNLLSPEARDPYIESIRADYRKVAEAHARSEREKQRLPLERARANRHRADWAVYRPTKPSFLGTRVFEGWDLGELARYIDWTPFFQTWEMKGVYPKILDDERQGAAARQLFADAQAMLAQIIAEKWFAPKAVIGFWPAGSTGDDIQLFTDEARETPLATLHTLRQQMAKRDGRANMALADFVAPTDSGIADYIGGFVVTAGIEEVAIAERFERANDDYAAILVKALADRFAEAFAERMHEVVRKELWGYASDEAFEPEALISEPYAGIRPAPGYPAQPDHTEKTTLFHLLDAEAQIGVTLTESFAMWPGSSVSGLYIGHPEAYYFGVAKVERDQVEDYARRKGMSVLEVERWLGPILNYVPKPLEAAE
;
A
#
# COMPACT_ATOMS: atom_id res chain seq x y z
N MET A 1 25.68 53.64 -28.31
CA MET A 1 25.03 53.44 -26.99
C MET A 1 24.01 52.33 -27.16
N ALA A 2 24.07 51.29 -26.33
CA ALA A 2 23.08 50.20 -26.41
C ALA A 2 21.70 50.75 -25.97
N PRO A 3 20.61 50.43 -26.68
CA PRO A 3 19.29 51.05 -26.50
C PRO A 3 18.53 50.62 -25.24
N PHE A 4 19.13 49.78 -24.38
CA PHE A 4 18.49 49.26 -23.17
C PHE A 4 19.43 49.36 -21.97
N SER A 5 18.88 49.80 -20.84
CA SER A 5 19.57 49.78 -19.56
C SER A 5 19.81 48.32 -19.12
N PRO A 6 20.97 48.00 -18.51
CA PRO A 6 21.20 46.69 -17.92
C PRO A 6 20.09 46.32 -16.92
N ARG A 7 19.71 45.03 -16.88
CA ARG A 7 18.73 44.50 -15.94
C ARG A 7 19.19 44.80 -14.50
N GLN A 8 18.36 45.46 -13.71
CA GLN A 8 18.64 45.65 -12.29
C GLN A 8 18.57 44.29 -11.58
N ILE A 9 19.61 43.97 -10.80
CA ILE A 9 19.64 42.77 -9.95
C ILE A 9 18.61 43.00 -8.84
N PRO A 10 17.62 42.10 -8.66
CA PRO A 10 16.64 42.25 -7.58
C PRO A 10 17.32 42.12 -6.22
N ALA A 11 16.89 42.95 -5.25
CA ALA A 11 17.26 42.77 -3.85
C ALA A 11 16.52 41.53 -3.32
N ILE A 12 17.26 40.48 -2.97
CA ILE A 12 16.71 39.23 -2.44
C ILE A 12 16.64 39.35 -0.92
N THR A 13 15.49 39.05 -0.33
CA THR A 13 15.34 39.02 1.14
C THR A 13 16.22 37.90 1.74
N PRO A 14 17.06 38.20 2.75
CA PRO A 14 17.86 37.21 3.46
C PRO A 14 16.94 36.23 4.18
N GLN A 15 16.92 34.98 3.70
CA GLN A 15 16.12 33.87 4.23
C GLN A 15 16.91 32.60 4.01
N MET A 16 16.88 31.68 4.98
CA MET A 16 17.42 30.35 4.80
C MET A 16 16.69 29.65 3.66
N ARG A 17 17.47 29.18 2.69
CA ARG A 17 17.00 28.43 1.53
C ARG A 17 17.80 27.15 1.46
N LEU A 18 17.11 26.04 1.60
CA LEU A 18 17.63 24.70 1.47
C LEU A 18 16.94 24.04 0.27
N SER A 19 17.44 22.90 -0.19
CA SER A 19 16.66 22.09 -1.13
C SER A 19 17.14 20.65 -1.14
N GLY A 20 16.19 19.73 -1.29
CA GLY A 20 16.43 18.45 -1.96
C GLY A 20 16.15 18.64 -3.45
N LEU A 21 15.24 17.82 -4.00
CA LEU A 21 14.61 18.03 -5.29
C LEU A 21 13.57 19.16 -5.26
N GLU A 22 12.97 19.43 -4.10
CA GLU A 22 12.05 20.54 -3.90
C GLU A 22 12.73 21.68 -3.14
N PRO A 23 12.45 22.95 -3.50
CA PRO A 23 12.98 24.09 -2.78
C PRO A 23 12.30 24.23 -1.41
N PHE A 24 13.10 24.41 -0.36
CA PHE A 24 12.64 24.70 0.99
C PHE A 24 13.12 26.08 1.41
N THR A 25 12.20 27.03 1.60
CA THR A 25 12.54 28.38 2.09
C THR A 25 11.89 28.58 3.45
N LEU A 26 12.71 28.91 4.45
CA LEU A 26 12.20 29.23 5.78
C LEU A 26 11.52 30.61 5.73
N THR A 27 10.19 30.61 5.76
CA THR A 27 9.35 31.81 5.87
C THR A 27 8.79 31.92 7.28
N LYS A 28 8.17 33.07 7.59
CA LYS A 28 7.50 33.30 8.87
C LYS A 28 6.30 32.36 9.12
N ASP A 29 5.81 31.70 8.09
CA ASP A 29 4.68 30.76 8.16
C ASP A 29 5.11 29.36 8.60
N ILE A 30 6.43 29.08 8.61
CA ILE A 30 7.00 27.83 9.10
C ILE A 30 7.52 28.09 10.52
N PRO A 31 6.76 27.68 11.56
CA PRO A 31 7.11 28.03 12.94
C PRO A 31 8.32 27.28 13.48
N PHE A 32 8.62 26.10 12.92
CA PHE A 32 9.72 25.24 13.37
C PHE A 32 10.08 24.19 12.30
N ILE A 33 11.38 23.90 12.16
CA ILE A 33 11.93 22.88 11.26
C ILE A 33 12.24 21.61 12.05
N ASN A 34 11.53 20.52 11.77
CA ASN A 34 11.84 19.19 12.28
C ASN A 34 12.95 18.55 11.44
N VAL A 35 14.08 18.30 12.07
CA VAL A 35 15.18 17.52 11.51
C VAL A 35 15.07 16.09 12.03
N GLY A 36 14.86 15.12 11.16
CA GLY A 36 14.67 13.72 11.54
C GLY A 36 15.97 13.06 12.04
N GLU A 37 15.97 12.55 13.27
CA GLU A 37 17.16 11.97 13.95
C GLU A 37 17.43 10.47 13.72
N ARG A 38 16.50 9.73 13.08
CA ARG A 38 16.49 8.25 13.07
C ARG A 38 17.46 7.62 12.08
N THR A 39 18.00 8.40 11.15
CA THR A 39 19.04 8.04 10.17
C THR A 39 20.45 8.25 10.72
N ASN A 40 20.63 7.93 12.00
CA ASN A 40 21.86 8.12 12.74
C ASN A 40 22.33 6.77 13.31
N VAL A 41 23.49 6.28 12.89
CA VAL A 41 24.03 4.99 13.34
C VAL A 41 24.32 4.98 14.85
N THR A 42 24.75 6.11 15.41
CA THR A 42 25.03 6.22 16.85
C THR A 42 23.75 6.38 17.69
N GLY A 43 22.73 7.07 17.14
CA GLY A 43 21.49 7.43 17.85
C GLY A 43 20.34 6.43 17.69
N SER A 44 20.32 5.64 16.62
CA SER A 44 19.20 4.75 16.27
C SER A 44 19.64 3.29 16.19
N ALA A 45 19.25 2.48 17.19
CA ALA A 45 19.58 1.05 17.23
C ALA A 45 19.06 0.27 16.01
N LYS A 46 17.88 0.64 15.48
CA LYS A 46 17.30 0.06 14.27
C LYS A 46 18.18 0.40 13.05
N PHE A 47 18.53 1.67 12.87
CA PHE A 47 19.33 2.13 11.74
C PHE A 47 20.74 1.55 11.77
N ARG A 48 21.39 1.52 12.95
CA ARG A 48 22.67 0.84 13.13
C ARG A 48 22.64 -0.61 12.67
N LYS A 49 21.63 -1.38 13.12
CA LYS A 49 21.51 -2.80 12.75
C LYS A 49 21.39 -2.99 11.24
N LEU A 50 20.64 -2.11 10.56
CA LEU A 50 20.45 -2.15 9.11
C LEU A 50 21.76 -1.84 8.37
N ILE A 51 22.43 -0.74 8.73
CA ILE A 51 23.69 -0.32 8.11
C ILE A 51 24.81 -1.35 8.35
N THR A 52 24.95 -1.86 9.58
CA THR A 52 25.95 -2.91 9.89
C THR A 52 25.66 -4.22 9.15
N ALA A 53 24.39 -4.51 8.83
CA ALA A 53 24.01 -5.69 8.06
C ALA A 53 24.08 -5.50 6.54
N GLY A 54 24.39 -4.30 6.06
CA GLY A 54 24.36 -3.95 4.64
C GLY A 54 22.94 -3.86 4.04
N ASP A 55 21.90 -3.79 4.87
CA ASP A 55 20.50 -3.66 4.45
C ASP A 55 20.14 -2.19 4.22
N TYR A 56 20.64 -1.64 3.11
CA TYR A 56 20.34 -0.26 2.73
C TYR A 56 18.88 -0.05 2.30
N ALA A 57 18.17 -1.09 1.85
CA ALA A 57 16.75 -0.99 1.52
C ALA A 57 15.92 -0.69 2.78
N GLY A 58 16.13 -1.44 3.86
CA GLY A 58 15.50 -1.13 5.15
C GLY A 58 15.96 0.21 5.73
N ALA A 59 17.20 0.64 5.47
CA ALA A 59 17.70 1.95 5.88
C ALA A 59 17.00 3.11 5.14
N LEU A 60 16.68 2.93 3.84
CA LEU A 60 15.88 3.88 3.06
C LEU A 60 14.46 3.99 3.60
N ASP A 61 13.86 2.89 4.06
CA ASP A 61 12.54 2.94 4.70
C ASP A 61 12.56 3.82 5.95
N VAL A 62 13.61 3.74 6.78
CA VAL A 62 13.77 4.63 7.94
C VAL A 62 13.85 6.10 7.53
N ALA A 63 14.55 6.43 6.44
CA ALA A 63 14.58 7.79 5.91
C ALA A 63 13.21 8.24 5.38
N ARG A 64 12.51 7.36 4.65
CA ARG A 64 11.17 7.63 4.09
C ARG A 64 10.12 7.85 5.18
N ASP A 65 10.16 7.04 6.24
CA ASP A 65 9.25 7.16 7.38
C ASP A 65 9.38 8.53 8.05
N GLN A 66 10.60 9.04 8.22
CA GLN A 66 10.83 10.36 8.82
C GLN A 66 10.20 11.48 7.99
N VAL A 67 10.38 11.45 6.67
CA VAL A 67 9.78 12.44 5.75
C VAL A 67 8.26 12.33 5.75
N ALA A 68 7.73 11.10 5.75
CA ALA A 68 6.29 10.87 5.81
C ALA A 68 5.66 11.32 7.14
N ASN A 69 6.43 11.28 8.23
CA ASN A 69 6.04 11.74 9.55
C ASN A 69 6.34 13.24 9.79
N GLY A 70 6.66 14.00 8.73
CA GLY A 70 6.75 15.46 8.79
C GLY A 70 8.13 16.05 9.05
N ALA A 71 9.21 15.26 8.94
CA ALA A 71 10.56 15.80 8.91
C ALA A 71 10.77 16.63 7.63
N GLN A 72 11.14 17.91 7.78
CA GLN A 72 11.46 18.79 6.65
C GLN A 72 12.95 18.72 6.27
N VAL A 73 13.79 18.14 7.13
CA VAL A 73 15.20 17.84 6.87
C VAL A 73 15.51 16.47 7.46
N ILE A 74 16.42 15.71 6.85
CA ILE A 74 16.86 14.40 7.37
C ILE A 74 18.31 14.50 7.84
N ASP A 75 18.58 14.19 9.11
CA ASP A 75 19.95 14.10 9.67
C ASP A 75 20.55 12.72 9.39
N ILE A 76 21.68 12.67 8.69
CA ILE A 76 22.32 11.43 8.27
C ILE A 76 23.70 11.34 8.87
N ASN A 77 23.88 10.36 9.76
CA ASN A 77 25.14 10.06 10.41
C ASN A 77 25.51 8.59 10.22
N MET A 78 26.72 8.34 9.71
CA MET A 78 27.27 7.00 9.45
C MET A 78 28.50 6.68 10.31
N ASP A 79 28.73 7.43 11.39
CA ASP A 79 29.88 7.22 12.25
C ASP A 79 29.69 5.97 13.11
N GLU A 80 30.56 4.97 12.91
CA GLU A 80 30.63 3.77 13.73
C GLU A 80 32.00 3.13 13.56
N GLY A 81 32.57 2.58 14.63
CA GLY A 81 33.95 2.07 14.63
C GLY A 81 34.15 0.80 13.79
N LEU A 82 33.06 0.13 13.41
CA LEU A 82 33.04 -1.18 12.75
C LEU A 82 32.72 -1.11 11.25
N ILE A 83 32.44 0.07 10.69
CA ILE A 83 32.09 0.24 9.27
C ILE A 83 32.98 1.29 8.60
N ASP A 84 33.08 1.23 7.27
CA ASP A 84 33.65 2.31 6.49
C ASP A 84 32.62 3.46 6.38
N SER A 85 32.62 4.37 7.35
CA SER A 85 31.68 5.49 7.43
C SER A 85 31.67 6.36 6.17
N LYS A 86 32.81 6.50 5.49
CA LYS A 86 32.91 7.31 4.27
C LYS A 86 32.18 6.61 3.12
N GLN A 87 32.45 5.33 2.93
CA GLN A 87 31.80 4.55 1.87
C GLN A 87 30.30 4.40 2.12
N ALA A 88 29.90 4.14 3.37
CA ALA A 88 28.49 4.02 3.76
C ALA A 88 27.72 5.33 3.55
N MET A 89 28.34 6.48 3.84
CA MET A 89 27.75 7.80 3.57
C MET A 89 27.52 8.02 2.07
N ILE A 90 28.52 7.70 1.23
CA ILE A 90 28.40 7.82 -0.24
C ILE A 90 27.28 6.92 -0.76
N GLU A 91 27.29 5.65 -0.38
CA GLU A 91 26.33 4.65 -0.86
C GLU A 91 24.90 5.02 -0.47
N PHE A 92 24.68 5.36 0.79
CA PHE A 92 23.36 5.70 1.29
C PHE A 92 22.81 7.00 0.68
N LEU A 93 23.63 8.04 0.52
CA LEU A 93 23.19 9.30 -0.10
C LEU A 93 22.86 9.13 -1.59
N ASN A 94 23.62 8.31 -2.33
CA ASN A 94 23.30 7.98 -3.72
C ASN A 94 21.97 7.23 -3.85
N LEU A 95 21.70 6.33 -2.91
CA LEU A 95 20.43 5.61 -2.86
C LEU A 95 19.25 6.54 -2.50
N ILE A 96 19.43 7.43 -1.52
CA ILE A 96 18.45 8.46 -1.19
C ILE A 96 18.14 9.31 -2.42
N ALA A 97 19.15 9.66 -3.21
CA ALA A 97 18.96 10.48 -4.39
C ALA A 97 18.06 9.81 -5.46
N ALA A 98 17.99 8.48 -5.49
CA ALA A 98 17.15 7.70 -6.39
C ALA A 98 15.71 7.52 -5.90
N GLU A 99 15.39 7.90 -4.67
CA GLU A 99 14.08 7.73 -4.03
C GLU A 99 13.34 9.08 -3.90
N PRO A 100 12.38 9.42 -4.79
CA PRO A 100 11.78 10.75 -4.85
C PRO A 100 11.11 11.21 -3.55
N ASP A 101 10.50 10.28 -2.81
CA ASP A 101 9.81 10.58 -1.54
C ASP A 101 10.76 11.05 -0.44
N ILE A 102 12.03 10.66 -0.52
CA ILE A 102 13.09 11.05 0.43
C ILE A 102 13.86 12.24 -0.14
N ALA A 103 14.26 12.15 -1.40
CA ALA A 103 15.05 13.15 -2.11
C ALA A 103 14.37 14.52 -2.23
N ARG A 104 13.05 14.63 -2.03
CA ARG A 104 12.33 15.92 -2.06
C ARG A 104 12.76 16.88 -0.96
N VAL A 105 13.14 16.39 0.22
CA VAL A 105 13.57 17.24 1.35
C VAL A 105 15.10 17.42 1.40
N PRO A 106 15.61 18.54 1.96
CA PRO A 106 17.04 18.72 2.22
C PRO A 106 17.63 17.66 3.17
N VAL A 107 18.93 17.40 2.99
CA VAL A 107 19.71 16.50 3.86
C VAL A 107 20.65 17.30 4.75
N MET A 108 20.72 16.93 6.03
CA MET A 108 21.74 17.34 6.98
C MET A 108 22.78 16.21 7.07
N ILE A 109 24.01 16.50 6.65
CA ILE A 109 25.12 15.54 6.63
C ILE A 109 25.88 15.67 7.94
N ASP A 110 25.88 14.59 8.73
CA ASP A 110 26.49 14.53 10.05
C ASP A 110 27.65 13.53 10.13
N SER A 111 28.79 14.00 10.65
CA SER A 111 29.94 13.16 11.00
C SER A 111 30.95 13.93 11.85
N SER A 112 31.66 13.21 12.72
CA SER A 112 32.85 13.68 13.45
C SER A 112 34.10 13.82 12.57
N LYS A 113 34.07 13.31 11.33
CA LYS A 113 35.20 13.31 10.39
C LYS A 113 34.89 14.16 9.16
N TRP A 114 35.69 15.21 8.94
CA TRP A 114 35.53 16.10 7.80
C TRP A 114 35.53 15.39 6.43
N GLU A 115 36.39 14.38 6.26
CA GLU A 115 36.49 13.60 5.02
C GLU A 115 35.23 12.80 4.67
N VAL A 116 34.38 12.49 5.65
CA VAL A 116 33.07 11.85 5.46
C VAL A 116 32.03 12.90 5.08
N ILE A 117 32.02 14.05 5.76
CA ILE A 117 31.15 15.19 5.41
C ILE A 117 31.39 15.61 3.97
N GLU A 118 32.66 15.82 3.58
CA GLU A 118 33.00 16.26 2.23
C GLU A 118 32.64 15.20 1.17
N ALA A 119 32.72 13.91 1.51
CA ALA A 119 32.27 12.84 0.64
C ALA A 119 30.74 12.88 0.45
N GLY A 120 29.98 13.12 1.51
CA GLY A 120 28.54 13.28 1.43
C GLY A 120 28.11 14.50 0.62
N LEU A 121 28.79 15.64 0.80
CA LEU A 121 28.52 16.88 0.04
C LEU A 121 28.66 16.69 -1.47
N LYS A 122 29.53 15.76 -1.91
CA LYS A 122 29.72 15.41 -3.32
C LYS A 122 28.58 14.54 -3.90
N CYS A 123 27.73 13.97 -3.05
CA CYS A 123 26.66 13.04 -3.45
C CYS A 123 25.27 13.68 -3.43
N VAL A 124 25.06 14.72 -2.62
CA VAL A 124 23.74 15.32 -2.43
C VAL A 124 23.37 16.30 -3.55
N GLN A 125 22.07 16.32 -3.85
CA GLN A 125 21.46 17.25 -4.79
C GLN A 125 20.77 18.38 -4.04
N GLY A 126 20.88 19.60 -4.57
CA GLY A 126 20.33 20.79 -3.92
C GLY A 126 21.24 21.36 -2.83
N LYS A 127 20.66 22.18 -1.95
CA LYS A 127 21.38 22.87 -0.85
C LYS A 127 21.13 22.15 0.48
N SER A 128 22.17 21.44 0.94
CA SER A 128 22.21 20.66 2.17
C SER A 128 22.70 21.47 3.39
N ILE A 129 22.62 20.85 4.57
CA ILE A 129 23.20 21.36 5.81
C ILE A 129 24.39 20.48 6.21
N VAL A 130 25.48 21.08 6.68
CA VAL A 130 26.60 20.37 7.32
C VAL A 130 26.46 20.43 8.84
N ASN A 131 26.44 19.27 9.50
CA ASN A 131 26.40 19.13 10.95
C ASN A 131 27.67 18.39 11.44
N SER A 132 28.62 19.02 12.11
CA SER A 132 28.80 20.45 12.32
C SER A 132 30.25 20.83 12.09
N ILE A 133 30.51 22.14 12.02
CA ILE A 133 31.86 22.72 12.12
C ILE A 133 32.00 23.42 13.48
N SER A 134 33.21 23.52 14.02
CA SER A 134 33.44 24.17 15.32
C SER A 134 34.85 24.75 15.46
N LEU A 135 35.09 25.53 16.51
CA LEU A 135 36.39 26.13 16.82
C LEU A 135 37.30 25.20 17.64
N LYS A 136 36.86 23.97 17.95
CA LYS A 136 37.59 22.99 18.76
C LYS A 136 39.02 22.72 18.28
N GLU A 137 39.22 22.64 16.97
CA GLU A 137 40.53 22.39 16.34
C GLU A 137 41.30 23.68 16.01
N GLY A 138 40.80 24.82 16.49
CA GLY A 138 41.34 26.15 16.20
C GLY A 138 40.73 26.82 14.97
N GLU A 139 40.99 28.12 14.86
CA GLU A 139 40.40 29.00 13.85
C GLU A 139 40.80 28.62 12.40
N GLU A 140 42.02 28.12 12.17
CA GLU A 140 42.45 27.73 10.82
C GLU A 140 41.63 26.58 10.24
N SER A 141 41.37 25.53 11.03
CA SER A 141 40.54 24.39 10.62
C SER A 141 39.10 24.84 10.35
N PHE A 142 38.54 25.67 11.24
CA PHE A 142 37.21 26.24 11.11
C PHE A 142 37.04 27.07 9.83
N LEU A 143 38.01 27.96 9.52
CA LEU A 143 38.03 28.76 8.29
C LEU A 143 38.13 27.90 7.04
N TYR A 144 38.96 26.84 7.07
CA TYR A 144 39.11 25.91 5.95
C TYR A 144 37.79 25.18 5.65
N GLN A 145 37.16 24.61 6.67
CA GLN A 145 35.89 23.90 6.55
C GLN A 145 34.77 24.84 6.08
N ALA A 146 34.66 26.03 6.67
CA ALA A 146 33.67 27.04 6.28
C ALA A 146 33.82 27.48 4.81
N ARG A 147 35.05 27.67 4.32
CA ARG A 147 35.28 28.01 2.90
C ARG A 147 34.82 26.90 1.97
N LEU A 148 35.02 25.63 2.35
CA LEU A 148 34.55 24.49 1.58
C LEU A 148 33.02 24.37 1.61
N CYS A 149 32.37 24.45 2.79
CA CYS A 149 30.90 24.48 2.88
C CYS A 149 30.30 25.54 1.95
N ARG A 150 30.89 26.75 1.95
CA ARG A 150 30.47 27.85 1.05
C ARG A 150 30.67 27.51 -0.41
N ALA A 151 31.79 26.87 -0.77
CA ALA A 151 32.07 26.46 -2.14
C ALA A 151 31.10 25.38 -2.65
N TYR A 152 30.68 24.45 -1.79
CA TYR A 152 29.63 23.47 -2.08
C TYR A 152 28.21 24.07 -2.03
N GLY A 153 28.05 25.29 -1.50
CA GLY A 153 26.76 25.96 -1.37
C GLY A 153 25.90 25.45 -0.21
N ALA A 154 26.48 24.77 0.77
CA ALA A 154 25.78 24.22 1.94
C ALA A 154 25.60 25.26 3.05
N SER A 155 24.53 25.13 3.83
CA SER A 155 24.37 25.81 5.13
C SER A 155 25.13 25.04 6.22
N VAL A 156 25.44 25.68 7.35
CA VAL A 156 26.30 25.07 8.38
C VAL A 156 25.67 25.13 9.76
N VAL A 157 25.72 24.00 10.48
CA VAL A 157 25.55 23.97 11.93
C VAL A 157 26.93 24.25 12.55
N VAL A 158 26.96 25.25 13.43
CA VAL A 158 28.14 25.63 14.21
C VAL A 158 27.89 25.25 15.66
N MET A 159 28.57 24.20 16.10
CA MET A 159 28.49 23.75 17.49
C MET A 159 29.26 24.72 18.39
N ALA A 160 28.71 25.07 19.55
CA ALA A 160 29.33 25.93 20.55
C ALA A 160 30.45 25.19 21.31
N PHE A 161 31.53 24.89 20.59
CA PHE A 161 32.72 24.20 21.07
C PHE A 161 33.95 24.92 20.52
N ASP A 162 34.76 25.48 21.42
CA ASP A 162 36.03 26.13 21.10
C ASP A 162 37.23 25.37 21.69
N GLU A 163 38.42 25.95 21.60
CA GLU A 163 39.67 25.35 22.07
C GLU A 163 39.69 25.09 23.59
N GLN A 164 38.77 25.67 24.35
CA GLN A 164 38.65 25.52 25.81
C GLN A 164 37.61 24.48 26.22
N GLY A 165 36.78 23.96 25.30
CA GLY A 165 35.74 22.99 25.62
C GLY A 165 34.36 23.33 25.06
N GLN A 166 33.38 22.49 25.37
CA GLN A 166 31.97 22.76 25.06
C GLN A 166 31.41 23.84 25.97
N ALA A 167 30.54 24.70 25.44
CA ALA A 167 29.87 25.73 26.21
C ALA A 167 28.73 25.17 27.08
N ASP A 168 28.98 25.05 28.38
CA ASP A 168 28.06 24.54 29.41
C ASP A 168 27.16 25.63 30.02
N SER A 169 27.65 26.86 30.17
CA SER A 169 26.90 28.00 30.71
C SER A 169 26.36 28.94 29.63
N ARG A 170 25.29 29.69 29.92
CA ARG A 170 24.74 30.72 29.02
C ARG A 170 25.81 31.64 28.45
N GLN A 171 26.69 32.17 29.31
CA GLN A 171 27.72 33.14 28.91
C GLN A 171 28.67 32.54 27.88
N ARG A 172 29.13 31.30 28.11
CA ARG A 172 30.02 30.60 27.17
C ARG A 172 29.31 30.29 25.85
N LYS A 173 28.03 29.92 25.88
CA LYS A 173 27.24 29.64 24.67
C LYS A 173 27.19 30.88 23.77
N VAL A 174 26.84 32.04 24.34
CA VAL A 174 26.77 33.32 23.61
C VAL A 174 28.15 33.77 23.11
N GLU A 175 29.19 33.66 23.95
CA GLU A 175 30.56 34.05 23.61
C GLU A 175 31.08 33.31 22.37
N ILE A 176 30.97 31.97 22.37
CA ILE A 176 31.47 31.14 21.27
C ILE A 176 30.67 31.39 19.99
N CYS A 177 29.34 31.43 20.06
CA CYS A 177 28.50 31.72 18.89
C CYS A 177 28.80 33.11 18.30
N THR A 178 29.00 34.12 19.14
CA THR A 178 29.37 35.48 18.71
C THR A 178 30.73 35.50 18.03
N ARG A 179 31.73 34.80 18.58
CA ARG A 179 33.07 34.67 17.97
C ARG A 179 32.97 34.01 16.60
N ALA A 180 32.28 32.87 16.50
CA ALA A 180 32.10 32.15 15.26
C ALA A 180 31.34 32.96 14.19
N TYR A 181 30.29 33.70 14.58
CA TYR A 181 29.54 34.57 13.69
C TYR A 181 30.43 35.63 13.02
N ARG A 182 31.28 36.31 13.80
CA ARG A 182 32.20 37.32 13.27
C ARG A 182 33.21 36.70 12.31
N ILE A 183 33.78 35.55 12.65
CA ILE A 183 34.73 34.84 11.77
C ILE A 183 34.05 34.47 10.44
N LEU A 184 32.86 33.86 10.49
CA LEU A 184 32.15 33.43 9.28
C LEU A 184 31.71 34.61 8.39
N THR A 185 31.14 35.66 8.97
CA THR A 185 30.59 36.78 8.20
C THR A 185 31.68 37.75 7.73
N GLU A 186 32.67 38.07 8.57
CA GLU A 186 33.68 39.10 8.28
C GLU A 186 34.91 38.54 7.54
N GLN A 187 35.34 37.30 7.83
CA GLN A 187 36.55 36.73 7.22
C GLN A 187 36.26 35.76 6.06
N VAL A 188 35.19 34.97 6.13
CA VAL A 188 34.82 33.99 5.08
C VAL A 188 33.83 34.58 4.06
N GLY A 189 33.04 35.57 4.49
CA GLY A 189 31.92 36.10 3.70
C GLY A 189 30.77 35.09 3.58
N PHE A 190 30.56 34.28 4.62
CA PHE A 190 29.47 33.32 4.71
C PHE A 190 28.14 34.07 4.93
N PRO A 191 27.05 33.75 4.19
CA PRO A 191 25.76 34.39 4.41
C PRO A 191 25.24 34.09 5.81
N PRO A 192 24.85 35.10 6.61
CA PRO A 192 24.38 34.87 7.98
C PRO A 192 23.09 34.04 8.04
N GLU A 193 22.22 34.12 7.03
CA GLU A 193 21.01 33.29 6.90
C GLU A 193 21.28 31.80 6.62
N ASP A 194 22.55 31.42 6.40
CA ASP A 194 22.98 30.03 6.23
C ASP A 194 23.75 29.49 7.46
N ILE A 195 23.79 30.27 8.55
CA ILE A 195 24.44 29.89 9.81
C ILE A 195 23.36 29.42 10.79
N ILE A 196 23.48 28.18 11.24
CA ILE A 196 22.69 27.56 12.30
C ILE A 196 23.62 27.38 13.50
N PHE A 197 23.30 27.93 14.66
CA PHE A 197 24.06 27.64 15.87
C PHE A 197 23.45 26.46 16.61
N ASP A 198 24.31 25.56 17.11
CA ASP A 198 23.98 24.59 18.15
C ASP A 198 24.67 25.02 19.46
N PRO A 199 23.94 25.70 20.38
CA PRO A 199 24.46 26.09 21.68
C PRO A 199 24.75 24.92 22.64
N ASN A 200 24.65 23.66 22.21
CA ASN A 200 24.71 22.41 22.98
C ASN A 200 23.53 22.24 23.94
N ILE A 201 22.67 21.26 23.66
CA ILE A 201 21.67 20.75 24.61
C ILE A 201 22.31 19.68 25.50
N PHE A 202 22.35 19.92 26.81
CA PHE A 202 22.83 18.97 27.80
C PHE A 202 21.70 18.29 28.58
N ALA A 203 22.00 17.13 29.14
CA ALA A 203 21.06 16.37 29.94
C ALA A 203 20.73 17.08 31.27
N VAL A 204 19.44 17.17 31.58
CA VAL A 204 18.92 17.65 32.88
C VAL A 204 18.41 16.48 33.71
N ALA A 205 18.06 16.73 34.98
CA ALA A 205 17.61 15.70 35.93
C ALA A 205 18.59 14.51 36.05
N THR A 206 19.90 14.79 36.02
CA THR A 206 20.97 13.80 36.18
C THR A 206 21.25 13.44 37.64
N GLY A 207 20.67 14.20 38.59
CA GLY A 207 20.99 14.13 40.01
C GLY A 207 22.22 14.96 40.42
N ILE A 208 22.85 15.69 39.49
CA ILE A 208 23.97 16.61 39.74
C ILE A 208 23.41 18.04 39.74
N GLU A 209 23.64 18.80 40.82
CA GLU A 209 23.04 20.12 41.03
C GLU A 209 23.45 21.12 39.95
N GLU A 210 24.71 21.05 39.50
CA GLU A 210 25.27 21.88 38.44
C GLU A 210 24.56 21.68 37.09
N HIS A 211 23.91 20.53 36.87
CA HIS A 211 23.22 20.21 35.61
C HIS A 211 21.78 20.73 35.59
N ASN A 212 21.21 21.11 36.73
CA ASN A 212 19.80 21.53 36.82
C ASN A 212 19.52 22.77 35.97
N ASN A 213 20.52 23.64 35.78
CA ASN A 213 20.35 24.90 35.07
C ASN A 213 20.55 24.80 33.54
N TYR A 214 20.98 23.65 33.01
CA TYR A 214 21.33 23.53 31.58
C TYR A 214 20.17 23.84 30.61
N GLY A 215 18.93 23.50 30.98
CA GLY A 215 17.75 23.85 30.19
C GLY A 215 17.52 25.36 30.10
N VAL A 216 17.62 26.06 31.24
CA VAL A 216 17.52 27.51 31.33
C VAL A 216 18.65 28.18 30.57
N ASP A 217 19.89 27.72 30.77
CA ASP A 217 21.07 28.29 30.11
C ASP A 217 20.98 28.21 28.58
N PHE A 218 20.42 27.12 28.03
CA PHE A 218 20.15 27.01 26.60
C PHE A 218 19.09 28.01 26.15
N ILE A 219 17.92 28.03 26.79
CA ILE A 219 16.78 28.90 26.41
C ILE A 219 17.18 30.39 26.46
N GLU A 220 17.90 30.80 27.50
CA GLU A 220 18.36 32.18 27.65
C GLU A 220 19.47 32.53 26.64
N ALA A 221 20.40 31.61 26.35
CA ALA A 221 21.41 31.82 25.33
C ALA A 221 20.79 31.94 23.93
N THR A 222 19.82 31.10 23.59
CA THR A 222 19.05 31.19 22.34
C THR A 222 18.45 32.58 22.17
N ARG A 223 17.78 33.10 23.20
CA ARG A 223 17.18 34.44 23.16
C ARG A 223 18.21 35.54 22.92
N GLU A 224 19.37 35.44 23.57
CA GLU A 224 20.44 36.43 23.42
C GLU A 224 21.12 36.34 22.06
N ILE A 225 21.39 35.13 21.54
CA ILE A 225 22.00 34.90 20.24
C ILE A 225 21.10 35.47 19.12
N VAL A 226 19.82 35.13 19.11
CA VAL A 226 18.87 35.62 18.07
C VAL A 226 18.69 37.13 18.14
N ALA A 227 18.71 37.72 19.35
CA ALA A 227 18.59 39.16 19.51
C ALA A 227 19.84 39.94 19.07
N THR A 228 21.03 39.34 19.19
CA THR A 228 22.31 40.04 18.96
C THR A 228 22.97 39.73 17.63
N LEU A 229 22.69 38.55 17.05
CA LEU A 229 23.27 38.07 15.81
C LEU A 229 22.15 37.99 14.74
N PRO A 230 22.08 38.94 13.80
CA PRO A 230 20.97 39.00 12.86
C PRO A 230 21.01 37.86 11.84
N HIS A 231 19.83 37.39 11.44
CA HIS A 231 19.58 36.36 10.41
C HIS A 231 20.01 34.94 10.73
N VAL A 232 20.65 34.67 11.86
CA VAL A 232 21.07 33.31 12.23
C VAL A 232 19.90 32.46 12.72
N HIS A 233 20.11 31.15 12.69
CA HIS A 233 19.15 30.13 13.12
C HIS A 233 19.67 29.35 14.33
N ILE A 234 18.80 28.67 15.06
CA ILE A 234 19.18 27.91 16.26
C ILE A 234 18.64 26.48 16.19
N SER A 235 19.52 25.51 16.39
CA SER A 235 19.22 24.08 16.41
C SER A 235 19.85 23.36 17.61
N GLY A 236 19.49 22.09 17.79
CA GLY A 236 20.10 21.21 18.77
C GLY A 236 19.45 19.83 18.82
N GLY A 237 20.19 18.85 19.32
CA GLY A 237 19.70 17.49 19.59
C GLY A 237 18.79 17.44 20.81
N VAL A 238 17.47 17.47 20.62
CA VAL A 238 16.48 17.53 21.70
C VAL A 238 16.53 16.26 22.57
N SER A 239 16.83 15.12 21.95
CA SER A 239 17.02 13.84 22.63
C SER A 239 18.06 13.88 23.76
N ASN A 240 19.07 14.75 23.67
CA ASN A 240 20.13 14.89 24.69
C ASN A 240 19.61 15.41 26.02
N LEU A 241 18.57 16.25 26.02
CA LEU A 241 17.96 16.81 27.22
C LEU A 241 17.43 15.69 28.16
N SER A 242 16.83 14.67 27.55
CA SER A 242 16.12 13.58 28.23
C SER A 242 16.97 12.35 28.51
N PHE A 243 18.30 12.45 28.38
CA PHE A 243 19.19 11.28 28.42
C PHE A 243 19.05 10.44 29.71
N SER A 244 18.77 11.09 30.84
CA SER A 244 18.57 10.47 32.16
C SER A 244 17.36 9.52 32.22
N PHE A 245 16.42 9.62 31.27
CA PHE A 245 15.17 8.86 31.24
C PHE A 245 15.10 7.83 30.10
N ARG A 246 16.24 7.41 29.54
CA ARG A 246 16.31 6.36 28.51
C ARG A 246 15.54 5.10 28.95
N GLY A 247 14.60 4.66 28.10
CA GLY A 247 13.71 3.53 28.40
C GLY A 247 12.36 3.92 29.01
N ASN A 248 12.10 5.20 29.24
CA ASN A 248 10.81 5.73 29.66
C ASN A 248 10.29 6.77 28.65
N GLU A 249 9.86 6.29 27.48
CA GLU A 249 9.47 7.14 26.35
C GLU A 249 8.36 8.16 26.67
N PRO A 250 7.30 7.84 27.44
CA PRO A 250 6.28 8.83 27.80
C PRO A 250 6.84 10.07 28.52
N VAL A 251 7.81 9.88 29.43
CA VAL A 251 8.45 10.98 30.14
C VAL A 251 9.39 11.76 29.22
N ARG A 252 10.11 11.07 28.33
CA ARG A 252 11.02 11.71 27.38
C ARG A 252 10.27 12.60 26.40
N GLU A 253 9.17 12.10 25.83
CA GLU A 253 8.30 12.85 24.92
C GLU A 253 7.72 14.10 25.61
N ALA A 254 7.28 13.98 26.87
CA ALA A 254 6.82 15.12 27.67
C ALA A 254 7.91 16.17 27.90
N MET A 255 9.14 15.74 28.24
CA MET A 255 10.27 16.65 28.40
C MET A 255 10.63 17.36 27.10
N HIS A 256 10.60 16.65 25.96
CA HIS A 256 10.89 17.24 24.65
C HIS A 256 9.86 18.30 24.27
N ALA A 257 8.57 18.00 24.42
CA ALA A 257 7.49 18.92 24.11
C ALA A 257 7.53 20.19 24.99
N VAL A 258 7.79 20.05 26.29
CA VAL A 258 7.95 21.19 27.21
C VAL A 258 9.17 22.04 26.84
N PHE A 259 10.31 21.41 26.57
CA PHE A 259 11.52 22.13 26.18
C PHE A 259 11.34 22.89 24.87
N LEU A 260 10.82 22.24 23.84
CA LEU A 260 10.55 22.87 22.54
C LEU A 260 9.56 24.03 22.69
N TYR A 261 8.51 23.88 23.49
CA TYR A 261 7.54 24.95 23.74
C TYR A 261 8.21 26.25 24.23
N HIS A 262 9.16 26.15 25.16
CA HIS A 262 9.88 27.32 25.68
C HIS A 262 11.04 27.78 24.77
N ALA A 263 11.79 26.85 24.18
CA ALA A 263 12.92 27.17 23.31
C ALA A 263 12.45 27.85 22.02
N ILE A 264 11.33 27.42 21.43
CA ILE A 264 10.75 28.06 20.23
C ILE A 264 10.35 29.51 20.51
N GLN A 265 9.73 29.77 21.67
CA GLN A 265 9.39 31.14 22.08
C GLN A 265 10.62 32.02 22.33
N ALA A 266 11.76 31.40 22.69
CA ALA A 266 13.03 32.09 22.84
C ALA A 266 13.76 32.32 21.51
N GLY A 267 13.32 31.71 20.41
CA GLY A 267 13.87 31.91 19.07
C GLY A 267 14.53 30.66 18.44
N MET A 268 14.36 29.47 19.03
CA MET A 268 14.77 28.21 18.39
C MET A 268 13.80 27.87 17.25
N ASP A 269 14.31 27.71 16.04
CA ASP A 269 13.50 27.53 14.83
C ASP A 269 13.79 26.22 14.08
N MET A 270 14.74 25.43 14.57
CA MET A 270 15.10 24.11 14.05
C MET A 270 15.42 23.16 15.22
N GLY A 271 15.18 21.86 15.08
CA GLY A 271 15.65 20.89 16.06
C GLY A 271 15.73 19.46 15.53
N ILE A 272 16.71 18.73 16.04
CA ILE A 272 16.91 17.30 15.73
C ILE A 272 16.04 16.49 16.69
N VAL A 273 15.01 15.86 16.13
CA VAL A 273 13.87 15.26 16.84
C VAL A 273 13.41 13.98 16.16
N ASN A 274 12.71 13.12 16.90
CA ASN A 274 11.89 12.08 16.29
C ASN A 274 10.57 12.70 15.82
N ALA A 275 10.48 13.03 14.53
CA ALA A 275 9.31 13.72 13.95
C ALA A 275 7.96 12.99 14.19
N GLY A 276 7.97 11.66 14.35
CA GLY A 276 6.76 10.88 14.62
C GLY A 276 6.29 10.83 16.07
N GLN A 277 7.08 11.33 17.03
CA GLN A 277 6.84 11.22 18.49
C GLN A 277 6.63 12.57 19.19
N LEU A 278 6.47 13.67 18.45
CA LEU A 278 6.21 14.97 19.05
C LEU A 278 4.76 15.05 19.54
N ILE A 279 4.56 14.90 20.85
CA ILE A 279 3.27 15.11 21.50
C ILE A 279 2.94 16.60 21.61
N VAL A 280 1.66 16.94 21.50
CA VAL A 280 1.19 18.33 21.66
C VAL A 280 1.29 18.72 23.13
N TYR A 281 1.88 19.88 23.44
CA TYR A 281 2.10 20.37 24.80
C TYR A 281 0.83 20.34 25.69
N ASP A 282 -0.34 20.64 25.13
CA ASP A 282 -1.62 20.60 25.85
C ASP A 282 -2.23 19.21 26.03
N ALA A 283 -1.72 18.21 25.31
CA ALA A 283 -2.13 16.81 25.45
C ALA A 283 -1.33 16.06 26.53
N ILE A 284 -0.28 16.69 27.08
CA ILE A 284 0.50 16.13 28.18
C ILE A 284 -0.37 16.13 29.45
N GLU A 285 -0.36 15.02 30.17
CA GLU A 285 -1.05 14.91 31.46
C GLU A 285 -0.59 16.07 32.39
N PRO A 286 -1.52 16.81 33.02
CA PRO A 286 -1.18 18.04 33.75
C PRO A 286 -0.09 17.88 34.83
N GLU A 287 -0.11 16.81 35.62
CA GLU A 287 0.88 16.55 36.68
C GLU A 287 2.28 16.28 36.08
N LEU A 288 2.35 15.50 35.00
CA LEU A 288 3.59 15.24 34.24
C LEU A 288 4.12 16.49 33.56
N ARG A 289 3.25 17.29 32.94
CA ARG A 289 3.63 18.55 32.29
C ARG A 289 4.26 19.52 33.27
N GLU A 290 3.64 19.71 34.42
CA GLU A 290 4.15 20.61 35.47
C GLU A 290 5.51 20.13 36.00
N ALA A 291 5.67 18.81 36.22
CA ALA A 291 6.93 18.24 36.67
C ALA A 291 8.06 18.38 35.62
N CYS A 292 7.74 18.20 34.33
CA CYS A 292 8.69 18.43 33.25
C CYS A 292 9.09 19.91 33.15
N GLU A 293 8.15 20.85 33.30
CA GLU A 293 8.46 22.29 33.34
C GLU A 293 9.34 22.68 34.52
N ASP A 294 9.09 22.12 35.71
CA ASP A 294 9.89 22.37 36.89
C ASP A 294 11.36 22.01 36.67
N VAL A 295 11.61 20.89 35.96
CA VAL A 295 12.96 20.43 35.61
C VAL A 295 13.57 21.27 34.49
N VAL A 296 12.85 21.49 33.39
CA VAL A 296 13.37 22.21 32.21
C VAL A 296 13.71 23.67 32.54
N LEU A 297 12.86 24.33 33.33
CA LEU A 297 13.02 25.74 33.70
C LEU A 297 13.70 25.94 35.06
N ASN A 298 14.13 24.86 35.72
CA ASN A 298 14.76 24.89 37.04
C ASN A 298 13.98 25.74 38.06
N ARG A 299 12.64 25.57 38.12
CA ARG A 299 11.75 26.45 38.92
C ARG A 299 11.84 26.20 40.42
N ARG A 300 12.30 25.01 40.81
CA ARG A 300 12.30 24.55 42.21
C ARG A 300 13.47 23.60 42.50
N PRO A 301 14.01 23.58 43.73
CA PRO A 301 15.16 22.73 44.08
C PRO A 301 14.89 21.22 44.03
N ASP A 302 13.66 20.78 44.27
CA ASP A 302 13.24 19.36 44.31
C ASP A 302 12.61 18.87 42.99
N ALA A 303 12.80 19.60 41.89
CA ALA A 303 12.21 19.29 40.58
C ALA A 303 12.61 17.90 40.06
N THR A 304 13.89 17.57 40.16
CA THR A 304 14.46 16.29 39.70
C THR A 304 13.85 15.11 40.47
N ASP A 305 13.76 15.20 41.80
CA ASP A 305 13.21 14.13 42.65
C ASP A 305 11.70 13.92 42.39
N ARG A 306 10.96 15.01 42.17
CA ARG A 306 9.54 14.98 41.80
C ARG A 306 9.33 14.25 40.48
N LEU A 307 10.10 14.60 39.44
CA LEU A 307 9.99 13.97 38.12
C LEU A 307 10.40 12.50 38.17
N LEU A 308 11.46 12.14 38.89
CA LEU A 308 11.88 10.74 39.06
C LEU A 308 10.80 9.90 39.76
N THR A 309 10.16 10.44 40.80
CA THR A 309 9.07 9.76 41.51
C THR A 309 7.86 9.55 40.59
N LEU A 310 7.52 10.55 39.79
CA LEU A 310 6.43 10.48 38.84
C LEU A 310 6.73 9.51 37.69
N ALA A 311 7.98 9.49 37.20
CA ALA A 311 8.41 8.67 36.09
C ALA A 311 8.18 7.17 36.31
N GLU A 312 8.26 6.68 37.56
CA GLU A 312 7.96 5.28 37.89
C GLU A 312 6.49 4.91 37.62
N ARG A 313 5.53 5.84 37.72
CA ARG A 313 4.11 5.60 37.38
C ARG A 313 3.89 5.41 35.88
N PHE A 314 4.77 6.00 35.06
CA PHE A 314 4.69 5.94 33.60
C PHE A 314 5.60 4.86 33.00
N LYS A 315 6.31 4.11 33.86
CA LYS A 315 7.23 3.04 33.47
C LYS A 315 6.44 1.74 33.24
N GLY A 316 6.24 1.37 31.98
CA GLY A 316 5.59 0.10 31.60
C GLY A 316 4.11 0.19 31.16
N ALA A 317 3.57 1.40 30.94
CA ALA A 317 2.21 1.58 30.39
C ALA A 317 2.09 1.19 28.89
N ALA A 318 3.16 0.72 28.26
CA ALA A 318 3.11 0.06 26.96
C ALA A 318 2.75 -1.42 27.14
N GLY A 319 1.46 -1.70 27.30
CA GLY A 319 0.91 -3.03 27.10
C GLY A 319 0.66 -3.83 28.38
N ARG A 320 -0.46 -3.52 29.05
CA ARG A 320 -1.41 -4.48 29.67
C ARG A 320 -2.23 -3.71 30.70
N GLU A 321 -3.39 -3.24 30.28
CA GLU A 321 -4.58 -3.41 31.10
C GLU A 321 -5.75 -3.72 30.17
N ALA A 322 -6.37 -4.86 30.45
CA ALA A 322 -7.47 -5.40 29.70
C ALA A 322 -8.68 -4.47 29.82
N LYS A 323 -9.41 -4.36 28.71
CA LYS A 323 -10.78 -3.83 28.64
C LYS A 323 -11.65 -4.43 29.75
N GLU A 324 -11.73 -3.80 30.91
CA GLU A 324 -13.05 -3.62 31.52
C GLU A 324 -13.79 -2.65 30.61
N ARG A 325 -15.00 -3.02 30.20
CA ARG A 325 -15.85 -2.20 29.34
C ARG A 325 -16.00 -0.84 30.00
N ASP A 326 -15.28 0.15 29.48
CA ASP A 326 -15.50 1.54 29.84
C ASP A 326 -16.92 1.89 29.38
N LEU A 327 -17.88 1.79 30.29
CA LEU A 327 -19.30 2.08 30.04
C LEU A 327 -19.61 3.56 30.30
N ARG A 328 -18.62 4.42 30.55
CA ARG A 328 -18.86 5.85 30.81
C ARG A 328 -19.54 6.55 29.63
N TRP A 329 -19.33 6.07 28.41
CA TRP A 329 -20.03 6.59 27.22
C TRP A 329 -21.55 6.33 27.25
N ARG A 330 -22.04 5.37 28.04
CA ARG A 330 -23.49 5.14 28.23
C ARG A 330 -24.19 6.29 28.95
N GLU A 331 -23.44 7.11 29.69
CA GLU A 331 -23.96 8.30 30.37
C GLU A 331 -24.09 9.51 29.43
N TRP A 332 -23.59 9.42 28.19
CA TRP A 332 -23.69 10.49 27.20
C TRP A 332 -25.09 10.60 26.62
N THR A 333 -25.36 11.71 25.92
CA THR A 333 -26.62 11.90 25.16
C THR A 333 -26.76 10.84 24.07
N VAL A 334 -28.01 10.48 23.73
CA VAL A 334 -28.29 9.44 22.71
C VAL A 334 -27.57 9.70 21.39
N ASP A 335 -27.52 10.96 20.94
CA ASP A 335 -26.79 11.35 19.74
C ASP A 335 -25.29 11.02 19.83
N LYS A 336 -24.67 11.32 20.97
CA LYS A 336 -23.25 11.02 21.20
C LYS A 336 -22.98 9.54 21.40
N ARG A 337 -23.96 8.78 21.94
CA ARG A 337 -23.89 7.32 22.03
C ARG A 337 -23.95 6.68 20.66
N LEU A 338 -24.86 7.13 19.79
CA LEU A 338 -24.97 6.68 18.39
C LEU A 338 -23.70 7.00 17.60
N GLU A 339 -23.16 8.21 17.73
CA GLU A 339 -21.88 8.62 17.11
C GLU A 339 -20.73 7.71 17.58
N HIS A 340 -20.61 7.50 18.90
CA HIS A 340 -19.59 6.62 19.48
C HIS A 340 -19.72 5.17 19.02
N ALA A 341 -20.96 4.64 18.98
CA ALA A 341 -21.24 3.28 18.55
C ALA A 341 -20.88 3.09 17.07
N LEU A 342 -21.16 4.07 16.21
CA LEU A 342 -20.78 4.05 14.80
C LEU A 342 -19.27 4.06 14.62
N VAL A 343 -18.56 5.01 15.22
CA VAL A 343 -17.09 5.14 15.09
C VAL A 343 -16.35 3.90 15.60
N ASN A 344 -16.85 3.27 16.66
CA ASN A 344 -16.21 2.09 17.27
C ASN A 344 -16.79 0.75 16.78
N GLY A 345 -17.80 0.75 15.92
CA GLY A 345 -18.42 -0.47 15.38
C GLY A 345 -19.17 -1.32 16.42
N ILE A 346 -19.78 -0.68 17.43
CA ILE A 346 -20.48 -1.32 18.55
C ILE A 346 -21.95 -1.58 18.19
N THR A 347 -22.36 -2.85 18.18
CA THR A 347 -23.75 -3.25 17.85
C THR A 347 -24.62 -3.54 19.08
N GLU A 348 -24.02 -3.77 20.25
CA GLU A 348 -24.72 -4.28 21.43
C GLU A 348 -25.91 -3.41 21.91
N PHE A 349 -25.81 -2.08 21.74
CA PHE A 349 -26.84 -1.13 22.19
C PHE A 349 -27.52 -0.37 21.05
N ILE A 350 -27.23 -0.71 19.79
CA ILE A 350 -27.64 0.12 18.65
C ILE A 350 -29.16 0.17 18.48
N VAL A 351 -29.85 -0.93 18.77
CA VAL A 351 -31.32 -1.01 18.67
C VAL A 351 -31.97 -0.07 19.67
N ASP A 352 -31.56 -0.15 20.94
CA ASP A 352 -32.12 0.65 22.03
C ASP A 352 -31.80 2.14 21.87
N ASP A 353 -30.55 2.49 21.54
CA ASP A 353 -30.15 3.88 21.31
C ASP A 353 -30.86 4.48 20.09
N THR A 354 -31.07 3.69 19.02
CA THR A 354 -31.80 4.17 17.83
C THR A 354 -33.27 4.41 18.13
N GLU A 355 -33.90 3.55 18.94
CA GLU A 355 -35.30 3.73 19.33
C GLU A 355 -35.47 4.94 20.27
N GLU A 356 -34.55 5.16 21.21
CA GLU A 356 -34.54 6.35 22.06
C GLU A 356 -34.40 7.63 21.22
N ALA A 357 -33.47 7.65 20.24
CA ALA A 357 -33.32 8.78 19.33
C ALA A 357 -34.57 8.99 18.44
N ARG A 358 -35.20 7.91 17.99
CA ARG A 358 -36.45 7.96 17.20
C ARG A 358 -37.59 8.59 17.98
N LEU A 359 -37.73 8.27 19.26
CA LEU A 359 -38.76 8.85 20.14
C LEU A 359 -38.49 10.34 20.43
N ALA A 360 -37.22 10.75 20.45
CA ALA A 360 -36.83 12.15 20.66
C ALA A 360 -36.92 13.00 19.37
N ALA A 361 -36.84 12.37 18.20
CA ALA A 361 -36.88 13.05 16.91
C ALA A 361 -38.32 13.29 16.42
N ALA A 362 -38.54 14.42 15.73
CA ALA A 362 -39.83 14.75 15.13
C ALA A 362 -40.24 13.77 14.02
N ARG A 363 -39.25 13.21 13.30
CA ARG A 363 -39.44 12.25 12.20
C ARG A 363 -38.35 11.18 12.32
N PRO A 364 -38.67 9.89 12.11
CA PRO A 364 -37.67 8.82 12.01
C PRO A 364 -36.50 9.14 11.07
N LEU A 365 -36.76 9.83 9.95
CA LEU A 365 -35.73 10.26 9.01
C LEU A 365 -34.66 11.17 9.63
N HIS A 366 -35.02 12.02 10.60
CA HIS A 366 -34.08 12.93 11.26
C HIS A 366 -33.04 12.19 12.11
N VAL A 367 -33.31 10.96 12.55
CA VAL A 367 -32.30 10.14 13.25
C VAL A 367 -31.19 9.71 12.28
N ILE A 368 -31.56 9.43 11.02
CA ILE A 368 -30.61 9.12 9.95
C ILE A 368 -29.81 10.37 9.60
N GLU A 369 -30.49 11.45 9.21
CA GLU A 369 -29.86 12.70 8.75
C GLU A 369 -29.09 13.45 9.86
N GLY A 370 -29.41 13.20 11.13
CA GLY A 370 -28.77 13.79 12.30
C GLY A 370 -27.65 12.91 12.86
N PRO A 371 -27.88 12.23 14.01
CA PRO A 371 -26.81 11.57 14.77
C PRO A 371 -26.11 10.44 14.00
N LEU A 372 -26.84 9.68 13.17
CA LEU A 372 -26.23 8.59 12.42
C LEU A 372 -25.32 9.11 11.30
N MET A 373 -25.77 10.08 10.51
CA MET A 373 -24.92 10.71 9.48
C MET A 373 -23.76 11.48 10.09
N ALA A 374 -23.93 12.13 11.26
CA ALA A 374 -22.84 12.77 11.97
C ALA A 374 -21.74 11.76 12.36
N GLY A 375 -22.13 10.58 12.87
CA GLY A 375 -21.18 9.50 13.15
C GLY A 375 -20.48 8.98 11.90
N MET A 376 -21.20 8.85 10.78
CA MET A 376 -20.62 8.40 9.51
C MET A 376 -19.67 9.44 8.89
N ASN A 377 -19.92 10.73 9.06
CA ASN A 377 -18.99 11.79 8.65
C ASN A 377 -17.67 11.68 9.41
N VAL A 378 -17.71 11.44 10.73
CA VAL A 378 -16.49 11.21 11.52
C VAL A 378 -15.72 9.98 11.04
N VAL A 379 -16.43 8.88 10.71
CA VAL A 379 -15.81 7.69 10.10
C VAL A 379 -15.14 8.03 8.77
N GLY A 380 -15.81 8.81 7.91
CA GLY A 380 -15.28 9.29 6.64
C GLY A 380 -14.02 10.15 6.81
N ASP A 381 -14.03 11.10 7.74
CA ASP A 381 -12.89 11.97 8.05
C ASP A 381 -11.69 11.18 8.58
N LEU A 382 -11.92 10.22 9.49
CA LEU A 382 -10.88 9.36 10.03
C LEU A 382 -10.28 8.43 8.98
N PHE A 383 -11.11 7.89 8.09
CA PHE A 383 -10.67 7.05 6.97
C PHE A 383 -9.87 7.87 5.96
N GLY A 384 -10.36 9.06 5.58
CA GLY A 384 -9.66 9.98 4.68
C GLY A 384 -8.32 10.48 5.24
N ALA A 385 -8.22 10.64 6.56
CA ALA A 385 -6.99 11.00 7.26
C ALA A 385 -6.03 9.81 7.52
N GLY A 386 -6.39 8.59 7.12
CA GLY A 386 -5.59 7.37 7.34
C GLY A 386 -5.51 6.94 8.81
N LYS A 387 -6.44 7.40 9.67
CA LYS A 387 -6.55 7.05 11.10
C LYS A 387 -7.52 5.90 11.36
N MET A 388 -8.35 5.57 10.39
CA MET A 388 -9.23 4.40 10.38
C MET A 388 -8.98 3.58 9.12
N PHE A 389 -9.15 2.27 9.21
CA PHE A 389 -8.89 1.34 8.11
C PHE A 389 -10.18 0.63 7.68
N LEU A 390 -10.16 0.04 6.48
CA LEU A 390 -11.34 -0.57 5.89
C LEU A 390 -12.09 -1.56 6.80
N PRO A 391 -11.42 -2.46 7.57
CA PRO A 391 -12.13 -3.34 8.50
C PRO A 391 -13.02 -2.60 9.51
N GLN A 392 -12.57 -1.44 9.98
CA GLN A 392 -13.32 -0.62 10.92
C GLN A 392 -14.48 0.09 10.23
N VAL A 393 -14.25 0.63 9.02
CA VAL A 393 -15.30 1.29 8.22
C VAL A 393 -16.45 0.32 7.92
N VAL A 394 -16.15 -0.92 7.56
CA VAL A 394 -17.18 -1.95 7.31
C VAL A 394 -17.94 -2.30 8.61
N LYS A 395 -17.25 -2.32 9.77
CA LYS A 395 -17.93 -2.49 11.07
C LYS A 395 -18.84 -1.31 11.42
N SER A 396 -18.44 -0.07 11.10
CA SER A 396 -19.29 1.11 11.27
C SER A 396 -20.53 1.05 10.37
N ALA A 397 -20.36 0.63 9.12
CA ALA A 397 -21.46 0.43 8.18
C ALA A 397 -22.50 -0.57 8.67
N ARG A 398 -22.05 -1.67 9.31
CA ARG A 398 -22.93 -2.65 9.96
C ARG A 398 -23.80 -2.01 11.04
N VAL A 399 -23.20 -1.19 11.92
CA VAL A 399 -23.94 -0.46 12.97
C VAL A 399 -24.98 0.47 12.32
N MET A 400 -24.60 1.19 11.27
CA MET A 400 -25.49 2.07 10.50
C MET A 400 -26.68 1.31 9.90
N LYS A 401 -26.44 0.17 9.22
CA LYS A 401 -27.51 -0.64 8.62
C LYS A 401 -28.48 -1.18 9.68
N GLN A 402 -27.97 -1.65 10.82
CA GLN A 402 -28.82 -2.14 11.91
C GLN A 402 -29.69 -1.02 12.50
N ALA A 403 -29.15 0.18 12.67
CA ALA A 403 -29.92 1.35 13.10
C ALA A 403 -31.01 1.71 12.06
N VAL A 404 -30.67 1.79 10.78
CA VAL A 404 -31.65 2.08 9.71
C VAL A 404 -32.74 1.01 9.63
N ALA A 405 -32.40 -0.27 9.85
CA ALA A 405 -33.36 -1.36 9.89
C ALA A 405 -34.43 -1.18 10.99
N VAL A 406 -34.07 -0.60 12.13
CA VAL A 406 -35.02 -0.26 13.21
C VAL A 406 -36.00 0.84 12.76
N LEU A 407 -35.52 1.81 11.98
CA LEU A 407 -36.30 2.99 11.56
C LEU A 407 -37.24 2.71 10.37
N LEU A 408 -36.89 1.76 9.51
CA LEU A 408 -37.60 1.45 8.25
C LEU A 408 -39.12 1.27 8.42
N PRO A 409 -39.64 0.43 9.35
CA PRO A 409 -41.08 0.25 9.53
C PRO A 409 -41.83 1.55 9.87
N TYR A 410 -41.19 2.44 10.65
CA TYR A 410 -41.78 3.71 11.05
C TYR A 410 -41.77 4.72 9.89
N MET A 411 -40.71 4.73 9.09
CA MET A 411 -40.61 5.57 7.89
C MET A 411 -41.64 5.16 6.83
N GLU A 412 -41.89 3.86 6.65
CA GLU A 412 -42.91 3.37 5.74
C GLU A 412 -44.31 3.77 6.20
N ALA A 413 -44.61 3.67 7.50
CA ALA A 413 -45.87 4.11 8.07
C ALA A 413 -46.09 5.63 7.92
N GLU A 414 -45.05 6.44 8.09
CA GLU A 414 -45.08 7.90 7.90
C GLU A 414 -45.30 8.28 6.42
N LYS A 415 -44.57 7.64 5.49
CA LYS A 415 -44.76 7.84 4.05
C LYS A 415 -46.19 7.52 3.58
N LEU A 416 -46.79 6.47 4.15
CA LEU A 416 -48.18 6.08 3.88
C LEU A 416 -49.18 7.10 4.46
N ALA A 417 -48.82 7.83 5.51
CA ALA A 417 -49.67 8.81 6.19
C ALA A 417 -49.62 10.22 5.57
N GLU A 418 -48.46 10.67 5.05
CA GLU A 418 -48.26 12.06 4.63
C GLU A 418 -48.12 12.30 3.11
N GLY A 419 -48.07 11.27 2.27
CA GLY A 419 -48.14 11.44 0.81
C GLY A 419 -46.93 12.17 0.15
N GLY A 420 -45.78 12.28 0.81
CA GLY A 420 -44.48 12.79 0.31
C GLY A 420 -43.42 12.75 1.42
N GLU A 421 -42.09 12.81 1.23
CA GLU A 421 -41.16 12.92 0.09
C GLU A 421 -40.23 11.68 0.07
N ALA A 422 -39.60 11.40 -1.08
CA ALA A 422 -38.56 10.38 -1.18
C ALA A 422 -37.30 10.82 -0.41
N ARG A 423 -36.55 9.85 0.13
CA ARG A 423 -35.28 10.04 0.84
C ARG A 423 -34.34 10.91 -0.01
N GLN A 424 -33.79 12.00 0.53
CA GLN A 424 -32.74 12.77 -0.14
C GLN A 424 -31.40 12.06 0.08
N SER A 425 -31.00 11.18 -0.84
CA SER A 425 -29.64 10.63 -0.87
C SER A 425 -28.68 11.63 -1.52
N ALA A 426 -27.37 11.47 -1.28
CA ALA A 426 -26.34 12.27 -1.94
C ALA A 426 -26.18 11.93 -3.45
N GLY A 427 -26.83 10.85 -3.89
CA GLY A 427 -26.83 10.33 -5.25
C GLY A 427 -27.12 8.83 -5.26
N LYS A 428 -27.52 8.30 -6.42
CA LYS A 428 -27.82 6.87 -6.63
C LYS A 428 -26.77 6.25 -7.55
N VAL A 429 -26.08 5.22 -7.07
CA VAL A 429 -25.01 4.52 -7.78
C VAL A 429 -25.43 3.08 -8.05
N LEU A 430 -25.42 2.68 -9.32
CA LEU A 430 -25.60 1.29 -9.71
C LEU A 430 -24.26 0.61 -9.82
N MET A 431 -24.12 -0.58 -9.23
CA MET A 431 -22.91 -1.38 -9.26
C MET A 431 -23.19 -2.77 -9.80
N ALA A 432 -22.30 -3.28 -10.65
CA ALA A 432 -22.41 -4.63 -11.18
C ALA A 432 -21.02 -5.25 -11.42
N THR A 433 -20.86 -6.53 -11.11
CA THR A 433 -19.77 -7.33 -11.68
C THR A 433 -20.20 -7.76 -13.08
N VAL A 434 -19.35 -7.46 -14.07
CA VAL A 434 -19.70 -7.59 -15.48
C VAL A 434 -19.99 -9.04 -15.89
N LYS A 435 -20.64 -9.18 -17.04
CA LYS A 435 -21.04 -10.46 -17.64
C LYS A 435 -19.90 -11.50 -17.62
N GLY A 436 -20.24 -12.71 -17.17
CA GLY A 436 -19.32 -13.84 -17.09
C GLY A 436 -18.28 -13.78 -15.97
N ASP A 437 -18.20 -12.70 -15.18
CA ASP A 437 -17.35 -12.62 -13.98
C ASP A 437 -18.18 -12.83 -12.71
N VAL A 438 -17.59 -13.49 -11.71
CA VAL A 438 -18.28 -13.98 -10.51
C VAL A 438 -17.77 -13.35 -9.22
N HIS A 439 -16.64 -12.65 -9.25
CA HIS A 439 -16.03 -12.14 -8.02
C HIS A 439 -16.59 -10.76 -7.66
N ASP A 440 -16.99 -10.60 -6.40
CA ASP A 440 -17.70 -9.43 -5.92
C ASP A 440 -17.12 -8.80 -4.64
N ILE A 441 -16.09 -9.38 -4.02
CA ILE A 441 -15.55 -8.88 -2.74
C ILE A 441 -15.21 -7.39 -2.82
N GLY A 442 -14.42 -6.98 -3.81
CA GLY A 442 -14.06 -5.56 -4.01
C GLY A 442 -15.27 -4.66 -4.34
N LYS A 443 -16.25 -5.17 -5.10
CA LYS A 443 -17.50 -4.45 -5.40
C LYS A 443 -18.29 -4.18 -4.11
N ASN A 444 -18.43 -5.20 -3.27
CA ASN A 444 -19.19 -5.12 -2.02
C ASN A 444 -18.53 -4.13 -1.06
N ILE A 445 -17.20 -4.13 -0.99
CA ILE A 445 -16.42 -3.14 -0.23
C ILE A 445 -16.73 -1.72 -0.71
N VAL A 446 -16.64 -1.46 -2.03
CA VAL A 446 -16.94 -0.13 -2.59
C VAL A 446 -18.39 0.28 -2.32
N GLY A 447 -19.35 -0.64 -2.48
CA GLY A 447 -20.76 -0.42 -2.17
C GLY A 447 -20.98 -0.02 -0.71
N VAL A 448 -20.35 -0.74 0.23
CA VAL A 448 -20.41 -0.40 1.66
C VAL A 448 -19.81 0.98 1.93
N VAL A 449 -18.62 1.28 1.38
CA VAL A 449 -17.95 2.58 1.58
C VAL A 449 -18.74 3.74 0.98
N LEU A 450 -19.39 3.57 -0.18
CA LEU A 450 -20.26 4.59 -0.75
C LEU A 450 -21.55 4.75 0.06
N ALA A 451 -22.16 3.65 0.54
CA ALA A 451 -23.33 3.72 1.42
C ALA A 451 -23.02 4.46 2.72
N CYS A 452 -21.78 4.32 3.25
CA CYS A 452 -21.30 5.10 4.39
C CYS A 452 -21.30 6.62 4.15
N ASN A 453 -21.28 7.06 2.89
CA ASN A 453 -21.27 8.47 2.50
C ASN A 453 -22.64 8.94 1.95
N ASN A 454 -23.72 8.31 2.40
CA ASN A 454 -25.12 8.65 2.05
C ASN A 454 -25.48 8.47 0.56
N TYR A 455 -24.75 7.64 -0.18
CA TYR A 455 -25.15 7.22 -1.52
C TYR A 455 -26.12 6.03 -1.46
N GLU A 456 -27.14 6.02 -2.32
CA GLU A 456 -28.01 4.86 -2.50
C GLU A 456 -27.33 3.88 -3.47
N ILE A 457 -27.10 2.64 -3.04
CA ILE A 457 -26.39 1.64 -3.81
C ILE A 457 -27.36 0.59 -4.34
N ILE A 458 -27.38 0.43 -5.66
CA ILE A 458 -28.11 -0.64 -6.35
C ILE A 458 -27.08 -1.65 -6.85
N ASP A 459 -26.92 -2.74 -6.12
CA ASP A 459 -26.02 -3.82 -6.49
C ASP A 459 -26.78 -4.89 -7.28
N LEU A 460 -26.41 -5.07 -8.56
CA LEU A 460 -27.01 -6.08 -9.44
C LEU A 460 -26.38 -7.47 -9.26
N GLY A 461 -25.38 -7.60 -8.41
CA GLY A 461 -24.65 -8.86 -8.19
C GLY A 461 -23.60 -9.11 -9.27
N VAL A 462 -23.50 -10.38 -9.68
CA VAL A 462 -22.43 -10.90 -10.54
C VAL A 462 -22.97 -11.47 -11.84
N MET A 463 -22.10 -11.62 -12.84
CA MET A 463 -22.43 -12.08 -14.19
C MET A 463 -23.53 -11.25 -14.87
N VAL A 464 -23.56 -9.94 -14.64
CA VAL A 464 -24.68 -9.09 -15.07
C VAL A 464 -24.50 -8.65 -16.54
N PRO A 465 -25.45 -8.96 -17.45
CA PRO A 465 -25.38 -8.52 -18.84
C PRO A 465 -25.49 -7.00 -18.99
N ALA A 466 -24.78 -6.43 -19.97
CA ALA A 466 -24.82 -4.99 -20.29
C ALA A 466 -26.25 -4.47 -20.46
N ALA A 467 -27.11 -5.20 -21.18
CA ALA A 467 -28.51 -4.83 -21.36
C ALA A 467 -29.25 -4.63 -20.02
N LYS A 468 -29.01 -5.49 -19.03
CA LYS A 468 -29.66 -5.39 -17.72
C LYS A 468 -29.13 -4.22 -16.92
N ILE A 469 -27.81 -3.97 -16.96
CA ILE A 469 -27.17 -2.80 -16.33
C ILE A 469 -27.83 -1.52 -16.86
N LEU A 470 -27.94 -1.38 -18.18
CA LEU A 470 -28.50 -0.21 -18.84
C LEU A 470 -30.01 -0.06 -18.60
N GLU A 471 -30.76 -1.17 -18.62
CA GLU A 471 -32.19 -1.20 -18.31
C GLU A 471 -32.48 -0.70 -16.89
N VAL A 472 -31.79 -1.26 -15.90
CA VAL A 472 -32.01 -0.87 -14.49
C VAL A 472 -31.51 0.54 -14.24
N ALA A 473 -30.38 0.95 -14.81
CA ALA A 473 -29.89 2.32 -14.70
C ALA A 473 -30.93 3.36 -15.14
N LYS A 474 -31.66 3.07 -16.23
CA LYS A 474 -32.76 3.91 -16.73
C LYS A 474 -34.00 3.85 -15.84
N ALA A 475 -34.41 2.65 -15.44
CA ALA A 475 -35.61 2.44 -14.63
C ALA A 475 -35.49 3.12 -13.26
N GLU A 476 -34.32 2.99 -12.64
CA GLU A 476 -34.03 3.50 -11.30
C GLU A 476 -33.52 4.94 -11.28
N LYS A 477 -33.29 5.53 -12.47
CA LYS A 477 -32.76 6.89 -12.65
C LYS A 477 -31.49 7.12 -11.85
N VAL A 478 -30.50 6.26 -12.08
CA VAL A 478 -29.23 6.29 -11.36
C VAL A 478 -28.38 7.45 -11.87
N ASP A 479 -27.54 8.00 -10.99
CA ASP A 479 -26.65 9.10 -11.32
C ASP A 479 -25.31 8.60 -11.86
N ILE A 480 -24.88 7.41 -11.43
CA ILE A 480 -23.59 6.80 -11.78
C ILE A 480 -23.74 5.29 -11.99
N ILE A 481 -22.98 4.74 -12.95
CA ILE A 481 -22.80 3.29 -13.14
C ILE A 481 -21.35 2.91 -12.78
N GLY A 482 -21.17 1.89 -11.95
CA GLY A 482 -19.88 1.30 -11.60
C GLY A 482 -19.78 -0.16 -12.04
N LEU A 483 -18.67 -0.50 -12.70
CA LEU A 483 -18.38 -1.85 -13.19
C LEU A 483 -17.18 -2.45 -12.45
N SER A 484 -17.33 -3.72 -12.05
CA SER A 484 -16.28 -4.52 -11.41
C SER A 484 -15.87 -5.71 -12.31
N GLY A 485 -14.58 -6.05 -12.31
CA GLY A 485 -14.04 -7.22 -13.00
C GLY A 485 -12.72 -7.71 -12.39
N LEU A 486 -12.60 -9.02 -12.20
CA LEU A 486 -11.42 -9.72 -11.70
C LEU A 486 -10.57 -10.33 -12.83
N ILE A 487 -11.21 -10.90 -13.85
CA ILE A 487 -10.50 -11.64 -14.91
C ILE A 487 -10.29 -10.78 -16.16
N THR A 488 -9.37 -11.20 -17.03
CA THR A 488 -9.01 -10.39 -18.20
C THR A 488 -10.13 -10.26 -19.24
N PRO A 489 -11.01 -11.26 -19.48
CA PRO A 489 -12.18 -11.10 -20.35
C PRO A 489 -13.17 -10.02 -19.88
N SER A 490 -13.20 -9.73 -18.57
CA SER A 490 -14.06 -8.69 -17.99
C SER A 490 -13.74 -7.30 -18.52
N LEU A 491 -12.49 -7.08 -18.95
CA LEU A 491 -12.06 -5.81 -19.54
C LEU A 491 -12.78 -5.53 -20.87
N ASP A 492 -13.00 -6.56 -21.69
CA ASP A 492 -13.72 -6.41 -22.96
C ASP A 492 -15.22 -6.17 -22.72
N GLU A 493 -15.80 -6.81 -21.71
CA GLU A 493 -17.18 -6.53 -21.30
C GLU A 493 -17.35 -5.08 -20.82
N MET A 494 -16.37 -4.51 -20.11
CA MET A 494 -16.40 -3.09 -19.74
C MET A 494 -16.31 -2.16 -20.96
N VAL A 495 -15.50 -2.53 -21.97
CA VAL A 495 -15.45 -1.81 -23.26
C VAL A 495 -16.80 -1.90 -23.98
N HIS A 496 -17.44 -3.07 -23.95
CA HIS A 496 -18.76 -3.29 -24.54
C HIS A 496 -19.83 -2.44 -23.84
N VAL A 497 -19.89 -2.44 -22.51
CA VAL A 497 -20.83 -1.60 -21.75
C VAL A 497 -20.64 -0.12 -22.08
N ALA A 498 -19.40 0.38 -22.15
CA ALA A 498 -19.12 1.76 -22.53
C ALA A 498 -19.63 2.10 -23.95
N ALA A 499 -19.41 1.19 -24.91
CA ALA A 499 -19.92 1.34 -26.27
C ALA A 499 -21.47 1.31 -26.34
N GLU A 500 -22.12 0.45 -25.54
CA GLU A 500 -23.58 0.38 -25.46
C GLU A 500 -24.19 1.62 -24.79
N MET A 501 -23.55 2.16 -23.74
CA MET A 501 -23.93 3.43 -23.13
C MET A 501 -23.89 4.57 -24.16
N GLN A 502 -22.85 4.62 -25.00
CA GLN A 502 -22.74 5.57 -26.11
C GLN A 502 -23.87 5.36 -27.13
N ARG A 503 -24.11 4.11 -27.56
CA ARG A 503 -25.13 3.73 -28.54
C ARG A 503 -26.54 4.12 -28.08
N GLU A 504 -26.82 3.98 -26.79
CA GLU A 504 -28.14 4.29 -26.19
C GLU A 504 -28.28 5.73 -25.72
N GLY A 505 -27.29 6.59 -25.98
CA GLY A 505 -27.37 8.02 -25.69
C GLY A 505 -27.28 8.37 -24.21
N MET A 506 -26.69 7.50 -23.37
CA MET A 506 -26.52 7.76 -21.94
C MET A 506 -25.45 8.84 -21.71
N ASN A 507 -25.66 9.71 -20.72
CA ASN A 507 -24.72 10.76 -20.30
C ASN A 507 -24.46 10.70 -18.79
N LEU A 508 -24.22 9.49 -18.27
CA LEU A 508 -23.92 9.24 -16.86
C LEU A 508 -22.42 8.94 -16.73
N PRO A 509 -21.75 9.34 -15.64
CA PRO A 509 -20.40 8.88 -15.35
C PRO A 509 -20.33 7.35 -15.25
N LEU A 510 -19.24 6.78 -15.77
CA LEU A 510 -18.95 5.34 -15.77
C LEU A 510 -17.69 5.08 -14.94
N LEU A 511 -17.83 4.42 -13.79
CA LEU A 511 -16.72 4.02 -12.93
C LEU A 511 -16.24 2.63 -13.31
N ILE A 512 -14.92 2.46 -13.42
CA ILE A 512 -14.25 1.21 -13.77
C ILE A 512 -13.33 0.81 -12.60
N GLY A 513 -13.50 -0.41 -12.08
CA GLY A 513 -12.66 -0.97 -11.02
C GLY A 513 -12.55 -2.49 -11.06
N GLY A 514 -11.73 -3.05 -10.17
CA GLY A 514 -11.45 -4.49 -10.07
C GLY A 514 -10.02 -4.85 -10.51
N ALA A 515 -9.55 -6.06 -10.17
CA ALA A 515 -8.12 -6.39 -10.16
C ALA A 515 -7.43 -6.30 -11.54
N THR A 516 -8.13 -6.60 -12.62
CA THR A 516 -7.57 -6.51 -13.98
C THR A 516 -7.64 -5.12 -14.58
N THR A 517 -8.39 -4.21 -13.96
CA THR A 517 -8.55 -2.84 -14.45
C THR A 517 -7.33 -1.99 -14.12
N SER A 518 -7.08 -0.98 -14.96
CA SER A 518 -5.99 -0.03 -14.73
C SER A 518 -6.28 1.31 -15.39
N ARG A 519 -5.59 2.35 -14.92
CA ARG A 519 -5.63 3.69 -15.52
C ARG A 519 -5.26 3.66 -17.00
N VAL A 520 -4.22 2.90 -17.36
CA VAL A 520 -3.75 2.78 -18.74
C VAL A 520 -4.79 2.07 -19.61
N HIS A 521 -5.33 0.93 -19.16
CA HIS A 521 -6.35 0.21 -19.92
C HIS A 521 -7.60 1.07 -20.13
N THR A 522 -8.08 1.73 -19.08
CA THR A 522 -9.27 2.59 -19.14
C THR A 522 -9.07 3.74 -20.11
N ALA A 523 -7.93 4.45 -20.04
CA ALA A 523 -7.62 5.55 -20.93
C ALA A 523 -7.49 5.14 -22.41
N VAL A 524 -6.96 3.95 -22.69
CA VAL A 524 -6.63 3.50 -24.06
C VAL A 524 -7.76 2.71 -24.72
N LYS A 525 -8.57 1.97 -23.95
CA LYS A 525 -9.53 0.99 -24.50
C LYS A 525 -11.00 1.29 -24.15
N ILE A 526 -11.29 1.76 -22.94
CA ILE A 526 -12.67 1.96 -22.47
C ILE A 526 -13.15 3.39 -22.75
N HIS A 527 -12.43 4.40 -22.24
CA HIS A 527 -12.81 5.80 -22.36
C HIS A 527 -13.08 6.25 -23.81
N PRO A 528 -12.28 5.84 -24.83
CA PRO A 528 -12.54 6.21 -26.22
C PRO A 528 -13.81 5.60 -26.84
N ARG A 529 -14.54 4.73 -26.14
CA ARG A 529 -15.82 4.17 -26.59
C ARG A 529 -17.02 4.94 -26.06
N TYR A 530 -16.82 5.89 -25.15
CA TYR A 530 -17.88 6.61 -24.47
C TYR A 530 -17.55 8.10 -24.33
N ASP A 531 -17.99 8.88 -25.31
CA ASP A 531 -17.73 10.32 -25.41
C ASP A 531 -18.83 11.18 -24.77
N LEU A 532 -20.07 10.64 -24.70
CA LEU A 532 -21.22 11.36 -24.17
C LEU A 532 -21.08 11.68 -22.69
N GLY A 533 -20.45 10.80 -21.90
CA GLY A 533 -20.17 11.00 -20.48
C GLY A 533 -18.68 10.99 -20.15
N GLN A 534 -18.34 10.60 -18.91
CA GLN A 534 -16.96 10.45 -18.48
C GLN A 534 -16.73 9.07 -17.86
N THR A 535 -15.78 8.33 -18.41
CA THR A 535 -15.26 7.10 -17.80
C THR A 535 -14.15 7.43 -16.81
N VAL A 536 -14.21 6.89 -15.60
CA VAL A 536 -13.20 7.10 -14.55
C VAL A 536 -12.76 5.76 -13.97
N TYR A 537 -11.47 5.48 -14.10
CA TYR A 537 -10.82 4.41 -13.36
C TYR A 537 -10.66 4.79 -11.89
N VAL A 538 -11.12 3.91 -11.01
CA VAL A 538 -11.04 4.06 -9.55
C VAL A 538 -10.19 2.94 -9.00
N THR A 539 -9.14 3.27 -8.25
CA THR A 539 -8.13 2.31 -7.80
C THR A 539 -8.61 1.42 -6.65
N ASP A 540 -9.39 1.98 -5.74
CA ASP A 540 -9.75 1.37 -4.46
C ASP A 540 -11.02 2.04 -3.90
N ALA A 541 -11.61 1.45 -2.87
CA ALA A 541 -12.85 1.95 -2.29
C ALA A 541 -12.70 3.33 -1.64
N SER A 542 -11.54 3.63 -1.06
CA SER A 542 -11.26 4.94 -0.45
C SER A 542 -11.36 6.10 -1.45
N ARG A 543 -10.85 5.88 -2.67
CA ARG A 543 -10.87 6.88 -3.75
C ARG A 543 -12.25 7.03 -4.36
N ALA A 544 -13.09 5.99 -4.30
CA ALA A 544 -14.43 5.99 -4.90
C ALA A 544 -15.30 7.13 -4.36
N VAL A 545 -15.21 7.43 -3.06
CA VAL A 545 -16.00 8.50 -2.41
C VAL A 545 -15.68 9.87 -3.02
N GLY A 546 -14.39 10.21 -3.11
CA GLY A 546 -13.96 11.49 -3.67
C GLY A 546 -14.28 11.63 -5.16
N VAL A 547 -14.19 10.52 -5.91
CA VAL A 547 -14.56 10.48 -7.34
C VAL A 547 -16.06 10.74 -7.50
N VAL A 548 -16.92 10.00 -6.79
CA VAL A 548 -18.37 10.16 -6.86
C VAL A 548 -18.79 11.56 -6.43
N SER A 549 -18.24 12.06 -5.31
CA SER A 549 -18.53 13.40 -4.81
C SER A 549 -18.20 14.49 -5.82
N ASN A 550 -17.04 14.39 -6.51
CA ASN A 550 -16.66 15.37 -7.53
C ASN A 550 -17.54 15.28 -8.77
N LEU A 551 -17.95 14.06 -9.18
CA LEU A 551 -18.78 13.84 -10.36
C LEU A 551 -20.23 14.33 -10.17
N LEU A 552 -20.74 14.33 -8.94
CA LEU A 552 -22.09 14.77 -8.60
C LEU A 552 -22.16 16.25 -8.17
N SER A 553 -21.03 16.86 -7.82
CA SER A 553 -20.96 18.28 -7.44
C SER A 553 -21.18 19.21 -8.64
N PRO A 554 -22.16 20.13 -8.61
CA PRO A 554 -22.38 21.09 -9.70
C PRO A 554 -21.17 21.99 -10.00
N GLU A 555 -20.35 22.27 -8.99
CA GLU A 555 -19.20 23.18 -9.09
C GLU A 555 -17.91 22.45 -9.48
N ALA A 556 -17.69 21.23 -8.94
CA ALA A 556 -16.45 20.49 -9.15
C ALA A 556 -16.48 19.57 -10.39
N ARG A 557 -17.67 19.18 -10.87
CA ARG A 557 -17.85 18.20 -11.94
C ARG A 557 -17.10 18.54 -13.22
N ASP A 558 -17.35 19.71 -13.79
CA ASP A 558 -16.80 20.07 -15.11
C ASP A 558 -15.26 20.23 -15.06
N PRO A 559 -14.66 20.96 -14.08
CA PRO A 559 -13.21 21.01 -13.91
C PRO A 559 -12.59 19.63 -13.69
N TYR A 560 -13.25 18.78 -12.90
CA TYR A 560 -12.77 17.43 -12.62
C TYR A 560 -12.76 16.56 -13.88
N ILE A 561 -13.84 16.53 -14.65
CA ILE A 561 -13.93 15.82 -15.93
C ILE A 561 -12.85 16.30 -16.90
N GLU A 562 -12.64 17.61 -17.03
CA GLU A 562 -11.59 18.17 -17.91
C GLU A 562 -10.19 17.68 -17.49
N SER A 563 -9.91 17.65 -16.19
CA SER A 563 -8.64 17.15 -15.67
C SER A 563 -8.41 15.67 -16.03
N ILE A 564 -9.44 14.82 -15.89
CA ILE A 564 -9.36 13.39 -16.22
C ILE A 564 -9.16 13.19 -17.73
N ARG A 565 -9.88 13.93 -18.57
CA ARG A 565 -9.73 13.87 -20.03
C ARG A 565 -8.34 14.32 -20.48
N ALA A 566 -7.78 15.35 -19.86
CA ALA A 566 -6.41 15.79 -20.12
C ALA A 566 -5.39 14.71 -19.70
N ASP A 567 -5.62 14.08 -18.54
CA ASP A 567 -4.76 13.01 -18.04
C ASP A 567 -4.78 11.77 -18.93
N TYR A 568 -5.98 11.31 -19.34
CA TYR A 568 -6.11 10.12 -20.18
C TYR A 568 -5.53 10.31 -21.57
N ARG A 569 -5.60 11.52 -22.14
CA ARG A 569 -4.88 11.85 -23.38
C ARG A 569 -3.37 11.67 -23.21
N LYS A 570 -2.77 12.21 -22.14
CA LYS A 570 -1.34 12.06 -21.87
C LYS A 570 -0.94 10.59 -21.70
N VAL A 571 -1.72 9.83 -20.92
CA VAL A 571 -1.47 8.39 -20.68
C VAL A 571 -1.55 7.61 -21.99
N ALA A 572 -2.56 7.84 -22.82
CA ALA A 572 -2.73 7.16 -24.10
C ALA A 572 -1.58 7.49 -25.07
N GLU A 573 -1.17 8.76 -25.16
CA GLU A 573 -0.04 9.19 -26.00
C GLU A 573 1.31 8.59 -25.53
N ALA A 574 1.56 8.58 -24.23
CA ALA A 574 2.77 8.00 -23.65
C ALA A 574 2.84 6.49 -23.88
N HIS A 575 1.72 5.78 -23.66
CA HIS A 575 1.61 4.35 -23.94
C HIS A 575 1.86 4.06 -25.42
N ALA A 576 1.23 4.80 -26.33
CA ALA A 576 1.42 4.64 -27.77
C ALA A 576 2.88 4.87 -28.21
N ARG A 577 3.61 5.79 -27.55
CA ARG A 577 5.03 6.05 -27.81
C ARG A 577 5.92 4.90 -27.31
N SER A 578 5.74 4.48 -26.05
CA SER A 578 6.53 3.40 -25.45
C SER A 578 6.39 2.09 -26.22
N GLU A 579 5.19 1.77 -26.68
CA GLU A 579 4.94 0.54 -27.44
C GLU A 579 5.60 0.55 -28.83
N ARG A 580 5.72 1.73 -29.46
CA ARG A 580 6.45 1.90 -30.75
C ARG A 580 7.96 1.75 -30.60
N GLU A 581 8.53 2.09 -29.44
CA GLU A 581 9.97 2.00 -29.19
C GLU A 581 10.46 0.58 -28.88
N LYS A 582 9.57 -0.33 -28.46
CA LYS A 582 9.92 -1.72 -28.13
C LYS A 582 10.08 -2.55 -29.41
N GLN A 583 11.30 -3.02 -29.66
CA GLN A 583 11.58 -3.96 -30.74
C GLN A 583 11.05 -5.37 -30.40
N ARG A 584 10.13 -5.87 -31.21
CA ARG A 584 9.57 -7.23 -31.11
C ARG A 584 10.02 -8.09 -32.28
N LEU A 585 10.08 -9.39 -32.04
CA LEU A 585 10.55 -10.39 -32.98
C LEU A 585 9.35 -11.08 -33.66
N PRO A 586 9.44 -11.36 -34.97
CA PRO A 586 8.55 -12.32 -35.62
C PRO A 586 8.56 -13.66 -34.88
N LEU A 587 7.43 -14.36 -34.84
CA LEU A 587 7.24 -15.61 -34.09
C LEU A 587 8.31 -16.65 -34.40
N GLU A 588 8.69 -16.81 -35.68
CA GLU A 588 9.73 -17.76 -36.07
C GLU A 588 11.08 -17.46 -35.43
N ARG A 589 11.45 -16.17 -35.31
CA ARG A 589 12.70 -15.76 -34.62
C ARG A 589 12.60 -16.00 -33.13
N ALA A 590 11.45 -15.75 -32.51
CA ALA A 590 11.22 -16.06 -31.11
C ALA A 590 11.35 -17.58 -30.85
N ARG A 591 10.77 -18.43 -31.71
CA ARG A 591 10.89 -19.90 -31.65
C ARG A 591 12.33 -20.39 -31.86
N ALA A 592 13.12 -19.71 -32.69
CA ALA A 592 14.53 -20.02 -32.87
C ALA A 592 15.36 -19.75 -31.59
N ASN A 593 14.96 -18.74 -30.80
CA ASN A 593 15.56 -18.35 -29.51
C ASN A 593 14.84 -18.98 -28.29
N ARG A 594 14.20 -20.14 -28.45
CA ARG A 594 13.50 -20.85 -27.36
C ARG A 594 14.45 -21.29 -26.24
N HIS A 595 13.92 -21.52 -25.04
CA HIS A 595 14.68 -22.21 -24.00
C HIS A 595 14.95 -23.65 -24.42
N ARG A 596 16.16 -24.13 -24.15
CA ARG A 596 16.57 -25.51 -24.49
C ARG A 596 17.07 -26.17 -23.22
N ALA A 597 16.14 -26.80 -22.51
CA ALA A 597 16.50 -27.62 -21.35
C ALA A 597 17.45 -28.75 -21.76
N ASP A 598 18.41 -29.07 -20.88
CA ASP A 598 19.34 -30.17 -21.10
C ASP A 598 18.69 -31.50 -20.70
N TRP A 599 17.96 -32.07 -21.64
CA TRP A 599 17.32 -33.37 -21.48
C TRP A 599 18.31 -34.54 -21.41
N ALA A 600 19.62 -34.35 -21.58
CA ALA A 600 20.58 -35.41 -21.28
C ALA A 600 20.85 -35.52 -19.77
N VAL A 601 20.75 -34.41 -19.05
CA VAL A 601 20.99 -34.29 -17.61
C VAL A 601 19.72 -34.57 -16.80
N TYR A 602 18.57 -34.09 -17.27
CA TYR A 602 17.28 -34.33 -16.62
C TYR A 602 16.55 -35.54 -17.19
N ARG A 603 16.03 -36.39 -16.31
CA ARG A 603 15.11 -37.49 -16.65
C ARG A 603 13.80 -37.25 -15.91
N PRO A 604 12.70 -36.97 -16.62
CA PRO A 604 11.42 -36.78 -15.97
C PRO A 604 11.02 -38.00 -15.13
N THR A 605 10.49 -37.73 -13.94
CA THR A 605 9.97 -38.77 -13.05
C THR A 605 8.58 -39.17 -13.49
N LYS A 606 8.32 -40.47 -13.57
CA LYS A 606 6.98 -41.00 -13.85
C LYS A 606 6.08 -40.86 -12.62
N PRO A 607 4.87 -40.27 -12.75
CA PRO A 607 3.92 -40.19 -11.65
C PRO A 607 3.39 -41.56 -11.23
N SER A 608 2.92 -41.66 -9.98
CA SER A 608 2.42 -42.90 -9.37
C SER A 608 1.17 -43.48 -10.05
N PHE A 609 0.44 -42.67 -10.80
CA PHE A 609 -0.70 -43.08 -11.63
C PHE A 609 -0.83 -42.19 -12.87
N LEU A 610 -1.62 -42.66 -13.84
CA LEU A 610 -2.06 -41.87 -15.00
C LEU A 610 -3.59 -41.82 -15.00
N GLY A 611 -4.16 -40.78 -15.60
CA GLY A 611 -5.60 -40.48 -15.52
C GLY A 611 -5.93 -39.58 -14.33
N THR A 612 -7.19 -39.58 -13.90
CA THR A 612 -7.71 -38.65 -12.88
C THR A 612 -7.90 -39.30 -11.51
N ARG A 613 -7.84 -38.48 -10.45
CA ARG A 613 -8.17 -38.89 -9.08
C ARG A 613 -8.86 -37.74 -8.35
N VAL A 614 -9.94 -38.06 -7.66
CA VAL A 614 -10.74 -37.12 -6.87
C VAL A 614 -10.37 -37.25 -5.39
N PHE A 615 -10.34 -36.12 -4.70
CA PHE A 615 -10.16 -36.00 -3.27
C PHE A 615 -11.29 -35.17 -2.68
N GLU A 616 -11.97 -35.70 -1.67
CA GLU A 616 -13.10 -35.05 -1.01
C GLU A 616 -12.90 -35.06 0.50
N GLY A 617 -13.46 -34.06 1.18
CA GLY A 617 -13.51 -34.03 2.65
C GLY A 617 -12.14 -33.81 3.29
N TRP A 618 -11.29 -33.00 2.67
CA TRP A 618 -9.99 -32.63 3.22
C TRP A 618 -10.15 -31.92 4.58
N ASP A 619 -9.22 -32.18 5.51
CA ASP A 619 -9.29 -31.57 6.84
C ASP A 619 -9.03 -30.06 6.78
N LEU A 620 -10.01 -29.27 7.24
CA LEU A 620 -9.91 -27.81 7.27
C LEU A 620 -8.82 -27.33 8.24
N GLY A 621 -8.55 -28.08 9.32
CA GLY A 621 -7.47 -27.75 10.26
C GLY A 621 -6.09 -27.88 9.61
N GLU A 622 -5.89 -28.87 8.76
CA GLU A 622 -4.68 -29.03 7.94
C GLU A 622 -4.55 -27.87 6.94
N LEU A 623 -5.59 -27.60 6.14
CA LEU A 623 -5.56 -26.52 5.15
C LEU A 623 -5.31 -25.15 5.78
N ALA A 624 -5.85 -24.90 6.97
CA ALA A 624 -5.64 -23.64 7.69
C ALA A 624 -4.15 -23.33 7.96
N ARG A 625 -3.28 -24.34 8.03
CA ARG A 625 -1.83 -24.16 8.21
C ARG A 625 -1.12 -23.67 6.95
N TYR A 626 -1.73 -23.81 5.78
CA TYR A 626 -1.18 -23.43 4.48
C TYR A 626 -1.70 -22.07 4.00
N ILE A 627 -2.46 -21.35 4.83
CA ILE A 627 -2.99 -20.04 4.48
C ILE A 627 -1.86 -19.01 4.40
N ASP A 628 -1.66 -18.43 3.21
CA ASP A 628 -0.99 -17.15 3.08
C ASP A 628 -1.95 -16.02 3.47
N TRP A 629 -1.66 -15.39 4.60
CA TRP A 629 -2.42 -14.28 5.17
C TRP A 629 -2.13 -12.94 4.49
N THR A 630 -1.08 -12.82 3.70
CA THR A 630 -0.73 -11.55 3.04
C THR A 630 -1.85 -11.09 2.11
N PRO A 631 -2.37 -11.91 1.17
CA PRO A 631 -3.47 -11.48 0.33
C PRO A 631 -4.79 -11.31 1.11
N PHE A 632 -4.99 -11.99 2.26
CA PHE A 632 -6.13 -11.72 3.14
C PHE A 632 -6.13 -10.26 3.61
N PHE A 633 -4.99 -9.73 4.09
CA PHE A 633 -4.90 -8.32 4.49
C PHE A 633 -5.06 -7.36 3.30
N GLN A 634 -4.56 -7.74 2.12
CA GLN A 634 -4.72 -6.95 0.90
C GLN A 634 -6.19 -6.84 0.47
N THR A 635 -7.00 -7.91 0.62
CA THR A 635 -8.45 -7.86 0.41
C THR A 635 -9.12 -6.80 1.29
N TRP A 636 -8.58 -6.54 2.48
CA TRP A 636 -9.02 -5.51 3.41
C TRP A 636 -8.29 -4.17 3.23
N GLU A 637 -7.69 -3.92 2.06
CA GLU A 637 -6.94 -2.71 1.71
C GLU A 637 -5.80 -2.36 2.70
N MET A 638 -5.30 -3.34 3.44
CA MET A 638 -4.19 -3.16 4.38
C MET A 638 -2.87 -3.49 3.68
N LYS A 639 -1.97 -2.51 3.62
CA LYS A 639 -0.70 -2.63 2.88
C LYS A 639 0.37 -3.22 3.77
N GLY A 640 0.86 -4.40 3.45
CA GLY A 640 1.96 -5.03 4.18
C GLY A 640 2.03 -6.52 3.92
N VAL A 641 3.05 -7.17 4.49
CA VAL A 641 3.26 -8.62 4.40
C VAL A 641 3.05 -9.22 5.78
N TYR A 642 2.34 -10.34 5.87
CA TYR A 642 2.19 -11.07 7.13
C TYR A 642 3.49 -11.82 7.48
N PRO A 643 3.90 -11.88 8.77
CA PRO A 643 3.25 -11.31 9.95
C PRO A 643 3.62 -9.86 10.26
N LYS A 644 4.56 -9.24 9.52
CA LYS A 644 5.07 -7.88 9.78
C LYS A 644 3.98 -6.81 9.87
N ILE A 645 2.89 -6.98 9.12
CA ILE A 645 1.74 -6.06 9.16
C ILE A 645 1.06 -5.97 10.53
N LEU A 646 1.19 -6.99 11.38
CA LEU A 646 0.65 -6.99 12.75
C LEU A 646 1.39 -6.02 13.68
N ASP A 647 2.66 -5.76 13.37
CA ASP A 647 3.55 -4.87 14.12
C ASP A 647 3.70 -3.49 13.45
N ASP A 648 2.91 -3.22 12.40
CA ASP A 648 2.91 -1.92 11.72
C ASP A 648 2.45 -0.81 12.66
N GLU A 649 3.20 0.28 12.74
CA GLU A 649 2.94 1.36 13.70
C GLU A 649 1.62 2.11 13.42
N ARG A 650 1.20 2.18 12.14
CA ARG A 650 -0.01 2.90 11.72
C ARG A 650 -1.24 2.00 11.75
N GLN A 651 -1.13 0.81 11.15
CA GLN A 651 -2.27 -0.09 10.91
C GLN A 651 -2.23 -1.38 11.73
N GLY A 652 -1.15 -1.65 12.46
CA GLY A 652 -0.94 -2.91 13.18
C GLY A 652 -1.99 -3.20 14.26
N ALA A 653 -2.51 -2.17 14.92
CA ALA A 653 -3.64 -2.33 15.85
C ALA A 653 -4.90 -2.84 15.14
N ALA A 654 -5.26 -2.23 14.00
CA ALA A 654 -6.38 -2.66 13.18
C ALA A 654 -6.13 -4.03 12.54
N ALA A 655 -4.89 -4.31 12.12
CA ALA A 655 -4.49 -5.59 11.53
C ALA A 655 -4.60 -6.72 12.56
N ARG A 656 -4.11 -6.52 13.79
CA ARG A 656 -4.26 -7.48 14.89
C ARG A 656 -5.72 -7.73 15.24
N GLN A 657 -6.57 -6.71 15.23
CA GLN A 657 -8.00 -6.89 15.49
C GLN A 657 -8.67 -7.66 14.35
N LEU A 658 -8.45 -7.29 13.09
CA LEU A 658 -8.97 -8.02 11.93
C LEU A 658 -8.50 -9.48 11.95
N PHE A 659 -7.22 -9.71 12.24
CA PHE A 659 -6.65 -11.05 12.35
C PHE A 659 -7.30 -11.84 13.48
N ALA A 660 -7.53 -11.24 14.64
CA ALA A 660 -8.23 -11.90 15.74
C ALA A 660 -9.66 -12.29 15.36
N ASP A 661 -10.38 -11.42 14.65
CA ASP A 661 -11.74 -11.71 14.15
C ASP A 661 -11.72 -12.85 13.12
N ALA A 662 -10.73 -12.83 12.21
CA ALA A 662 -10.51 -13.88 11.22
C ALA A 662 -10.19 -15.22 11.89
N GLN A 663 -9.33 -15.23 12.91
CA GLN A 663 -8.98 -16.44 13.68
C GLN A 663 -10.19 -16.99 14.45
N ALA A 664 -11.05 -16.12 14.98
CA ALA A 664 -12.28 -16.55 15.65
C ALA A 664 -13.26 -17.21 14.66
N MET A 665 -13.48 -16.60 13.49
CA MET A 665 -14.33 -17.18 12.45
C MET A 665 -13.71 -18.45 11.85
N LEU A 666 -12.39 -18.49 11.67
CA LEU A 666 -11.64 -19.66 11.21
C LEU A 666 -11.82 -20.84 12.17
N ALA A 667 -11.72 -20.61 13.48
CA ALA A 667 -11.97 -21.63 14.49
C ALA A 667 -13.41 -22.17 14.39
N GLN A 668 -14.39 -21.31 14.13
CA GLN A 668 -15.78 -21.72 13.93
C GLN A 668 -15.95 -22.53 12.63
N ILE A 669 -15.39 -22.06 11.51
CA ILE A 669 -15.39 -22.76 10.22
C ILE A 669 -14.87 -24.19 10.37
N ILE A 670 -13.76 -24.37 11.09
CA ILE A 670 -13.13 -25.68 11.30
C ILE A 670 -14.00 -26.55 12.22
N ALA A 671 -14.46 -26.00 13.36
CA ALA A 671 -15.22 -26.76 14.34
C ALA A 671 -16.59 -27.22 13.81
N GLU A 672 -17.26 -26.36 13.05
CA GLU A 672 -18.59 -26.62 12.49
C GLU A 672 -18.55 -27.18 11.06
N LYS A 673 -17.36 -27.31 10.46
CA LYS A 673 -17.13 -27.81 9.09
C LYS A 673 -17.97 -27.07 8.05
N TRP A 674 -17.83 -25.74 8.02
CA TRP A 674 -18.61 -24.88 7.13
C TRP A 674 -18.35 -25.11 5.64
N PHE A 675 -17.15 -25.56 5.29
CA PHE A 675 -16.71 -25.77 3.92
C PHE A 675 -16.45 -27.26 3.66
N ALA A 676 -16.69 -27.69 2.43
CA ALA A 676 -16.40 -29.05 1.97
C ALA A 676 -15.37 -29.03 0.83
N PRO A 677 -14.06 -28.91 1.13
CA PRO A 677 -13.04 -28.81 0.10
C PRO A 677 -13.00 -30.06 -0.78
N LYS A 678 -12.94 -29.82 -2.09
CA LYS A 678 -12.81 -30.88 -3.11
C LYS A 678 -11.69 -30.55 -4.09
N ALA A 679 -11.01 -31.59 -4.55
CA ALA A 679 -9.99 -31.51 -5.57
C ALA A 679 -10.15 -32.64 -6.59
N VAL A 680 -9.86 -32.35 -7.84
CA VAL A 680 -9.58 -33.36 -8.86
C VAL A 680 -8.23 -33.04 -9.47
N ILE A 681 -7.37 -34.05 -9.56
CA ILE A 681 -6.09 -33.94 -10.26
C ILE A 681 -5.99 -35.03 -11.32
N GLY A 682 -5.06 -34.86 -12.25
CA GLY A 682 -4.72 -35.92 -13.20
C GLY A 682 -3.31 -35.80 -13.73
N PHE A 683 -2.79 -36.90 -14.26
CA PHE A 683 -1.48 -36.99 -14.90
C PHE A 683 -1.57 -37.70 -16.23
N TRP A 684 -0.88 -37.17 -17.24
CA TRP A 684 -0.88 -37.73 -18.59
C TRP A 684 0.54 -37.77 -19.17
N PRO A 685 0.88 -38.82 -19.94
CA PRO A 685 2.09 -38.80 -20.75
C PRO A 685 2.02 -37.63 -21.73
N ALA A 686 3.11 -36.88 -21.82
CA ALA A 686 3.15 -35.64 -22.57
C ALA A 686 4.46 -35.48 -23.35
N GLY A 687 4.41 -34.65 -24.39
CA GLY A 687 5.61 -34.17 -25.09
C GLY A 687 5.34 -32.84 -25.77
N SER A 688 6.36 -31.98 -25.87
CA SER A 688 6.22 -30.70 -26.54
C SER A 688 6.31 -30.83 -28.06
N THR A 689 5.49 -30.05 -28.77
CA THR A 689 5.48 -29.92 -30.23
C THR A 689 5.35 -28.43 -30.59
N GLY A 690 6.45 -27.83 -31.04
CA GLY A 690 6.49 -26.39 -31.30
C GLY A 690 6.38 -25.57 -30.01
N ASP A 691 5.25 -24.89 -29.83
CA ASP A 691 4.93 -24.12 -28.62
C ASP A 691 3.83 -24.78 -27.77
N ASP A 692 3.35 -25.97 -28.15
CA ASP A 692 2.26 -26.66 -27.47
C ASP A 692 2.75 -27.91 -26.74
N ILE A 693 1.91 -28.42 -25.84
CA ILE A 693 2.13 -29.67 -25.13
C ILE A 693 1.08 -30.68 -25.58
N GLN A 694 1.53 -31.75 -26.24
CA GLN A 694 0.68 -32.85 -26.67
C GLN A 694 0.54 -33.87 -25.55
N LEU A 695 -0.69 -34.19 -25.18
CA LEU A 695 -1.01 -35.26 -24.23
C LEU A 695 -1.39 -36.54 -24.98
N PHE A 696 -1.11 -37.69 -24.36
CA PHE A 696 -1.40 -39.01 -24.91
C PHE A 696 -2.27 -39.82 -23.95
N THR A 697 -2.99 -40.79 -24.50
CA THR A 697 -3.89 -41.68 -23.74
C THR A 697 -3.15 -42.64 -22.82
N ASP A 698 -1.93 -43.05 -23.21
CA ASP A 698 -1.11 -44.00 -22.47
C ASP A 698 0.40 -43.81 -22.76
N GLU A 699 1.22 -44.66 -22.14
CA GLU A 699 2.68 -44.63 -22.23
C GLU A 699 3.23 -44.99 -23.63
N ALA A 700 2.43 -45.60 -24.51
CA ALA A 700 2.87 -45.89 -25.87
C ALA A 700 2.98 -44.60 -26.70
N ARG A 701 2.28 -43.53 -26.30
CA ARG A 701 2.32 -42.20 -26.94
C ARG A 701 1.96 -42.23 -28.43
N GLU A 702 1.12 -43.19 -28.82
CA GLU A 702 0.67 -43.35 -30.21
C GLU A 702 -0.63 -42.58 -30.47
N THR A 703 -1.54 -42.57 -29.50
CA THR A 703 -2.87 -41.96 -29.63
C THR A 703 -2.94 -40.64 -28.86
N PRO A 704 -3.02 -39.49 -29.57
CA PRO A 704 -3.24 -38.19 -28.97
C PRO A 704 -4.52 -38.15 -28.12
N LEU A 705 -4.45 -37.55 -26.94
CA LEU A 705 -5.60 -37.33 -26.04
C LEU A 705 -6.13 -35.91 -26.15
N ALA A 706 -5.26 -34.92 -25.94
CA ALA A 706 -5.58 -33.50 -26.01
C ALA A 706 -4.29 -32.69 -26.23
N THR A 707 -4.43 -31.42 -26.56
CA THR A 707 -3.31 -30.49 -26.70
C THR A 707 -3.53 -29.30 -25.77
N LEU A 708 -2.52 -28.97 -24.98
CA LEU A 708 -2.48 -27.77 -24.16
C LEU A 708 -1.68 -26.71 -24.92
N HIS A 709 -2.33 -25.61 -25.27
CA HIS A 709 -1.75 -24.60 -26.15
C HIS A 709 -1.05 -23.52 -25.33
N THR A 710 0.21 -23.23 -25.66
CA THR A 710 0.96 -22.17 -24.96
C THR A 710 1.36 -21.04 -25.90
N LEU A 711 1.73 -19.90 -25.29
CA LEU A 711 2.18 -18.71 -25.99
C LEU A 711 3.66 -18.44 -25.67
N ARG A 712 4.35 -17.81 -26.63
CA ARG A 712 5.76 -17.49 -26.57
C ARG A 712 5.99 -15.99 -26.46
N GLN A 713 6.95 -15.60 -25.62
CA GLN A 713 7.42 -14.23 -25.54
C GLN A 713 7.96 -13.75 -26.90
N GLN A 714 7.51 -12.59 -27.40
CA GLN A 714 8.00 -11.99 -28.66
C GLN A 714 8.87 -10.74 -28.49
N MET A 715 9.12 -10.30 -27.25
CA MET A 715 10.07 -9.20 -27.02
C MET A 715 11.50 -9.64 -27.34
N ALA A 716 12.27 -8.78 -28.01
CA ALA A 716 13.69 -9.03 -28.23
C ALA A 716 14.42 -9.14 -26.87
N LYS A 717 15.17 -10.23 -26.69
CA LYS A 717 15.92 -10.50 -25.47
C LYS A 717 17.38 -10.05 -25.62
N ARG A 718 17.97 -9.59 -24.52
CA ARG A 718 19.40 -9.24 -24.40
C ARG A 718 20.14 -10.34 -23.62
N ASP A 719 21.46 -10.31 -23.68
CA ASP A 719 22.35 -11.11 -22.83
C ASP A 719 22.12 -12.64 -22.92
N GLY A 720 21.78 -13.13 -24.12
CA GLY A 720 21.60 -14.56 -24.38
C GLY A 720 20.34 -15.18 -23.75
N ARG A 721 19.44 -14.38 -23.17
CA ARG A 721 18.19 -14.90 -22.59
C ARG A 721 17.25 -15.43 -23.67
N ALA A 722 16.57 -16.53 -23.36
CA ALA A 722 15.60 -17.15 -24.25
C ALA A 722 14.25 -16.41 -24.28
N ASN A 723 13.51 -16.63 -25.38
CA ASN A 723 12.11 -16.27 -25.53
C ASN A 723 11.26 -17.45 -25.04
N MET A 724 10.75 -17.34 -23.81
CA MET A 724 10.12 -18.47 -23.11
C MET A 724 8.73 -18.81 -23.63
N ALA A 725 8.39 -20.10 -23.64
CA ALA A 725 7.04 -20.66 -23.69
C ALA A 725 6.92 -21.80 -22.66
N LEU A 726 5.74 -22.07 -22.10
CA LEU A 726 5.59 -23.10 -21.06
C LEU A 726 5.93 -24.50 -21.60
N ALA A 727 5.69 -24.74 -22.89
CA ALA A 727 6.06 -25.99 -23.56
C ALA A 727 7.57 -26.28 -23.57
N ASP A 728 8.43 -25.26 -23.38
CA ASP A 728 9.89 -25.44 -23.37
C ASP A 728 10.37 -26.28 -22.17
N PHE A 729 9.53 -26.43 -21.13
CA PHE A 729 9.81 -27.22 -19.93
C PHE A 729 9.27 -28.65 -19.99
N VAL A 730 8.80 -29.10 -21.17
CA VAL A 730 8.33 -30.48 -21.41
C VAL A 730 9.15 -31.09 -22.53
N ALA A 731 9.60 -32.34 -22.37
CA ALA A 731 10.48 -33.00 -23.32
C ALA A 731 9.86 -33.02 -24.73
N PRO A 732 10.60 -32.67 -25.79
CA PRO A 732 10.10 -32.72 -27.16
C PRO A 732 9.64 -34.12 -27.55
N THR A 733 8.56 -34.22 -28.32
CA THR A 733 8.02 -35.52 -28.78
C THR A 733 9.02 -36.33 -29.60
N ASP A 734 9.95 -35.68 -30.30
CA ASP A 734 11.01 -36.29 -31.11
C ASP A 734 12.30 -36.60 -30.32
N SER A 735 12.39 -36.23 -29.04
CA SER A 735 13.57 -36.46 -28.20
C SER A 735 13.74 -37.92 -27.74
N GLY A 736 12.67 -38.72 -27.82
CA GLY A 736 12.63 -40.08 -27.27
C GLY A 736 12.58 -40.15 -25.74
N ILE A 737 12.41 -39.02 -25.06
CA ILE A 737 12.35 -38.95 -23.59
C ILE A 737 10.90 -38.94 -23.13
N ALA A 738 10.59 -39.81 -22.17
CA ALA A 738 9.26 -39.91 -21.59
C ALA A 738 9.04 -38.81 -20.53
N ASP A 739 8.18 -37.84 -20.83
CA ASP A 739 7.77 -36.76 -19.91
C ASP A 739 6.25 -36.76 -19.65
N TYR A 740 5.81 -35.98 -18.66
CA TYR A 740 4.45 -35.97 -18.15
C TYR A 740 3.98 -34.55 -17.84
N ILE A 741 2.67 -34.34 -17.87
CA ILE A 741 2.02 -33.14 -17.37
C ILE A 741 0.94 -33.53 -16.38
N GLY A 742 0.80 -32.74 -15.33
CA GLY A 742 -0.34 -32.81 -14.44
C GLY A 742 -1.32 -31.66 -14.63
N GLY A 743 -2.53 -31.82 -14.10
CA GLY A 743 -3.53 -30.76 -14.02
C GLY A 743 -4.35 -30.90 -12.75
N PHE A 744 -4.93 -29.79 -12.28
CA PHE A 744 -5.78 -29.77 -11.10
C PHE A 744 -6.92 -28.76 -11.19
N VAL A 745 -8.01 -29.06 -10.48
CA VAL A 745 -9.02 -28.10 -10.03
C VAL A 745 -9.28 -28.35 -8.55
N VAL A 746 -9.23 -27.30 -7.73
CA VAL A 746 -9.58 -27.32 -6.31
C VAL A 746 -10.64 -26.26 -6.01
N THR A 747 -11.45 -26.49 -4.98
CA THR A 747 -12.41 -25.51 -4.46
C THR A 747 -12.51 -25.61 -2.94
N ALA A 748 -12.78 -24.49 -2.28
CA ALA A 748 -13.14 -24.50 -0.86
C ALA A 748 -14.52 -25.16 -0.63
N GLY A 749 -15.41 -25.10 -1.63
CA GLY A 749 -16.78 -25.61 -1.56
C GLY A 749 -17.81 -24.54 -1.94
N ILE A 750 -19.01 -24.97 -2.35
CA ILE A 750 -20.11 -24.06 -2.74
C ILE A 750 -20.82 -23.43 -1.54
N GLU A 751 -20.61 -23.99 -0.35
CA GLU A 751 -21.28 -23.61 0.88
C GLU A 751 -21.01 -22.15 1.27
N GLU A 752 -19.86 -21.60 0.86
CA GLU A 752 -19.49 -20.18 1.01
C GLU A 752 -20.64 -19.25 0.62
N VAL A 753 -21.27 -19.48 -0.54
CA VAL A 753 -22.30 -18.59 -1.10
C VAL A 753 -23.48 -18.48 -0.13
N ALA A 754 -24.01 -19.62 0.32
CA ALA A 754 -25.16 -19.65 1.22
C ALA A 754 -24.83 -19.06 2.61
N ILE A 755 -23.60 -19.25 3.09
CA ILE A 755 -23.15 -18.70 4.38
C ILE A 755 -22.99 -17.18 4.29
N ALA A 756 -22.41 -16.67 3.21
CA ALA A 756 -22.27 -15.24 3.00
C ALA A 756 -23.64 -14.56 2.84
N GLU A 757 -24.57 -15.15 2.07
CA GLU A 757 -25.95 -14.67 1.94
C GLU A 757 -26.67 -14.61 3.29
N ARG A 758 -26.41 -15.59 4.19
CA ARG A 758 -26.98 -15.58 5.54
C ARG A 758 -26.53 -14.35 6.34
N PHE A 759 -25.26 -13.96 6.25
CA PHE A 759 -24.75 -12.76 6.90
C PHE A 759 -25.27 -11.47 6.23
N GLU A 760 -25.34 -11.43 4.91
CA GLU A 760 -25.91 -10.30 4.16
C GLU A 760 -27.39 -10.06 4.53
N ARG A 761 -28.20 -11.11 4.60
CA ARG A 761 -29.61 -11.03 5.07
C ARG A 761 -29.74 -10.58 6.51
N ALA A 762 -28.71 -10.80 7.33
CA ALA A 762 -28.63 -10.33 8.71
C ALA A 762 -28.05 -8.90 8.82
N ASN A 763 -27.80 -8.21 7.70
CA ASN A 763 -27.13 -6.92 7.63
C ASN A 763 -25.72 -6.91 8.26
N ASP A 764 -25.01 -8.04 8.22
CA ASP A 764 -23.61 -8.16 8.69
C ASP A 764 -22.65 -8.29 7.50
N ASP A 765 -22.47 -7.18 6.78
CA ASP A 765 -21.54 -7.12 5.63
C ASP A 765 -20.10 -7.47 6.03
N TYR A 766 -19.71 -7.17 7.28
CA TYR A 766 -18.39 -7.49 7.81
C TYR A 766 -18.18 -9.00 7.84
N ALA A 767 -19.10 -9.74 8.43
CA ALA A 767 -19.03 -11.20 8.48
C ALA A 767 -19.17 -11.85 7.10
N ALA A 768 -20.00 -11.27 6.22
CA ALA A 768 -20.16 -11.74 4.84
C ALA A 768 -18.85 -11.61 4.04
N ILE A 769 -18.17 -10.46 4.11
CA ILE A 769 -16.87 -10.26 3.45
C ILE A 769 -15.80 -11.14 4.09
N LEU A 770 -15.81 -11.27 5.42
CA LEU A 770 -14.83 -12.07 6.14
C LEU A 770 -14.89 -13.55 5.77
N VAL A 771 -16.10 -14.13 5.65
CA VAL A 771 -16.26 -15.54 5.27
C VAL A 771 -15.87 -15.79 3.81
N LYS A 772 -16.22 -14.89 2.88
CA LYS A 772 -15.79 -14.94 1.48
C LYS A 772 -14.25 -14.88 1.36
N ALA A 773 -13.62 -13.94 2.07
CA ALA A 773 -12.16 -13.81 2.10
C ALA A 773 -11.47 -15.06 2.67
N LEU A 774 -12.05 -15.68 3.71
CA LEU A 774 -11.52 -16.93 4.28
C LEU A 774 -11.72 -18.12 3.35
N ALA A 775 -12.85 -18.22 2.63
CA ALA A 775 -13.06 -19.26 1.62
C ALA A 775 -12.01 -19.19 0.51
N ASP A 776 -11.67 -17.98 0.03
CA ASP A 776 -10.57 -17.76 -0.91
C ASP A 776 -9.23 -18.24 -0.35
N ARG A 777 -8.96 -17.95 0.93
CA ARG A 777 -7.75 -18.45 1.60
C ARG A 777 -7.71 -19.98 1.66
N PHE A 778 -8.85 -20.64 1.90
CA PHE A 778 -8.93 -22.10 1.88
C PHE A 778 -8.70 -22.69 0.48
N ALA A 779 -9.23 -22.07 -0.57
CA ALA A 779 -9.02 -22.53 -1.94
C ALA A 779 -7.53 -22.46 -2.35
N GLU A 780 -6.86 -21.35 -2.03
CA GLU A 780 -5.43 -21.17 -2.31
C GLU A 780 -4.55 -22.09 -1.44
N ALA A 781 -4.88 -22.21 -0.15
CA ALA A 781 -4.21 -23.14 0.76
C ALA A 781 -4.34 -24.60 0.27
N PHE A 782 -5.49 -24.95 -0.30
CA PHE A 782 -5.69 -26.28 -0.89
C PHE A 782 -4.89 -26.47 -2.17
N ALA A 783 -4.77 -25.44 -3.02
CA ALA A 783 -3.89 -25.50 -4.19
C ALA A 783 -2.42 -25.71 -3.78
N GLU A 784 -1.94 -25.01 -2.76
CA GLU A 784 -0.57 -25.16 -2.24
C GLU A 784 -0.36 -26.56 -1.63
N ARG A 785 -1.27 -27.00 -0.76
CA ARG A 785 -1.19 -28.32 -0.13
C ARG A 785 -1.26 -29.45 -1.15
N MET A 786 -2.20 -29.39 -2.08
CA MET A 786 -2.32 -30.39 -3.13
C MET A 786 -1.08 -30.42 -4.01
N HIS A 787 -0.50 -29.26 -4.35
CA HIS A 787 0.75 -29.21 -5.10
C HIS A 787 1.89 -29.87 -4.31
N GLU A 788 2.03 -29.60 -3.00
CA GLU A 788 3.01 -30.28 -2.15
C GLU A 788 2.85 -31.81 -2.15
N VAL A 789 1.62 -32.31 -1.99
CA VAL A 789 1.29 -33.74 -2.07
C VAL A 789 1.65 -34.31 -3.46
N VAL A 790 1.38 -33.56 -4.52
CA VAL A 790 1.76 -33.95 -5.89
C VAL A 790 3.27 -34.09 -6.02
N ARG A 791 4.06 -33.10 -5.56
CA ARG A 791 5.53 -33.14 -5.66
C ARG A 791 6.13 -34.31 -4.88
N LYS A 792 5.62 -34.54 -3.66
CA LYS A 792 6.20 -35.51 -2.70
C LYS A 792 5.73 -36.94 -2.91
N GLU A 793 4.45 -37.13 -3.22
CA GLU A 793 3.81 -38.44 -3.13
C GLU A 793 3.22 -38.90 -4.47
N LEU A 794 2.42 -38.05 -5.13
CA LEU A 794 1.61 -38.49 -6.27
C LEU A 794 2.37 -38.48 -7.60
N TRP A 795 3.12 -37.42 -7.87
CA TRP A 795 4.12 -37.38 -8.93
C TRP A 795 5.46 -37.89 -8.40
N GLY A 796 5.84 -37.46 -7.20
CA GLY A 796 6.96 -38.05 -6.44
C GLY A 796 8.35 -37.68 -6.97
N TYR A 797 8.49 -36.55 -7.67
CA TYR A 797 9.80 -36.06 -8.14
C TYR A 797 10.60 -35.33 -7.06
N ALA A 798 10.00 -35.01 -5.90
CA ALA A 798 10.63 -34.34 -4.77
C ALA A 798 10.24 -35.01 -3.43
N SER A 799 10.40 -36.34 -3.32
CA SER A 799 9.97 -37.12 -2.15
C SER A 799 10.69 -36.75 -0.84
N ASP A 800 11.86 -36.12 -0.93
CA ASP A 800 12.67 -35.65 0.19
C ASP A 800 12.38 -34.19 0.61
N GLU A 801 11.41 -33.52 -0.03
CA GLU A 801 10.99 -32.16 0.30
C GLU A 801 10.43 -32.07 1.73
N ALA A 802 11.01 -31.18 2.54
CA ALA A 802 10.68 -30.98 3.96
C ALA A 802 10.51 -29.50 4.33
N PHE A 803 9.91 -28.70 3.44
CA PHE A 803 9.60 -27.29 3.75
C PHE A 803 8.43 -27.19 4.72
N GLU A 804 8.51 -26.23 5.64
CA GLU A 804 7.36 -25.82 6.45
C GLU A 804 6.36 -25.02 5.60
N PRO A 805 5.05 -25.02 5.91
CA PRO A 805 4.03 -24.34 5.12
C PRO A 805 4.35 -22.87 4.80
N GLU A 806 4.88 -22.11 5.77
CA GLU A 806 5.23 -20.69 5.57
C GLU A 806 6.37 -20.51 4.55
N ALA A 807 7.29 -21.47 4.44
CA ALA A 807 8.39 -21.42 3.49
C ALA A 807 7.89 -21.67 2.04
N LEU A 808 6.76 -22.36 1.86
CA LEU A 808 6.20 -22.65 0.53
C LEU A 808 5.78 -21.39 -0.23
N ILE A 809 5.46 -20.30 0.47
CA ILE A 809 5.05 -19.01 -0.10
C ILE A 809 6.16 -18.41 -0.99
N SER A 810 7.44 -18.61 -0.64
CA SER A 810 8.56 -18.16 -1.48
C SER A 810 8.90 -19.11 -2.63
N GLU A 811 8.08 -20.16 -2.82
CA GLU A 811 8.22 -21.17 -3.87
C GLU A 811 9.63 -21.82 -3.93
N PRO A 812 10.20 -22.32 -2.81
CA PRO A 812 11.57 -22.86 -2.77
C PRO A 812 11.69 -24.27 -3.39
N TYR A 813 10.59 -24.82 -3.91
CA TYR A 813 10.48 -26.17 -4.46
C TYR A 813 10.70 -26.19 -5.98
N ALA A 814 11.02 -27.37 -6.51
CA ALA A 814 11.14 -27.59 -7.95
C ALA A 814 9.77 -27.74 -8.63
N GLY A 815 9.69 -27.24 -9.86
CA GLY A 815 8.47 -27.27 -10.66
C GLY A 815 7.49 -26.14 -10.32
N ILE A 816 6.46 -26.00 -11.15
CA ILE A 816 5.49 -24.91 -11.08
C ILE A 816 4.07 -25.40 -11.33
N ARG A 817 3.09 -24.58 -10.93
CA ARG A 817 1.66 -24.86 -11.11
C ARG A 817 0.91 -23.79 -11.92
N PRO A 818 1.28 -23.50 -13.18
CA PRO A 818 0.75 -22.37 -13.93
C PRO A 818 -0.76 -22.50 -14.19
N ALA A 819 -1.48 -21.42 -13.91
CA ALA A 819 -2.93 -21.34 -14.04
C ALA A 819 -3.35 -20.51 -15.26
N PRO A 820 -4.29 -20.98 -16.10
CA PRO A 820 -4.85 -20.19 -17.19
C PRO A 820 -5.47 -18.87 -16.71
N GLY A 821 -5.05 -17.75 -17.30
CA GLY A 821 -5.37 -16.37 -16.93
C GLY A 821 -4.21 -15.63 -16.26
N TYR A 822 -3.22 -16.34 -15.71
CA TYR A 822 -2.00 -15.72 -15.21
C TYR A 822 -1.06 -15.29 -16.34
N PRO A 823 -0.10 -14.38 -16.10
CA PRO A 823 0.80 -13.87 -17.14
C PRO A 823 1.59 -14.94 -17.92
N ALA A 824 1.86 -16.09 -17.32
CA ALA A 824 2.55 -17.22 -17.98
C ALA A 824 1.66 -18.01 -18.93
N GLN A 825 0.35 -18.01 -18.70
CA GLN A 825 -0.65 -18.65 -19.54
C GLN A 825 -1.91 -17.78 -19.63
N PRO A 826 -1.87 -16.65 -20.37
CA PRO A 826 -2.89 -15.62 -20.28
C PRO A 826 -4.23 -16.00 -20.95
N ASP A 827 -4.26 -17.04 -21.80
CA ASP A 827 -5.50 -17.50 -22.43
C ASP A 827 -6.41 -18.24 -21.43
N HIS A 828 -7.54 -17.63 -21.10
CA HIS A 828 -8.54 -18.21 -20.21
C HIS A 828 -9.24 -19.45 -20.78
N THR A 829 -9.33 -19.58 -22.11
CA THR A 829 -10.08 -20.67 -22.76
C THR A 829 -9.40 -22.04 -22.58
N GLU A 830 -8.12 -22.08 -22.22
CA GLU A 830 -7.39 -23.32 -21.87
C GLU A 830 -7.99 -24.04 -20.67
N LYS A 831 -8.78 -23.35 -19.82
CA LYS A 831 -9.56 -24.02 -18.77
C LYS A 831 -10.56 -25.03 -19.34
N THR A 832 -11.07 -24.83 -20.55
CA THR A 832 -12.00 -25.77 -21.19
C THR A 832 -11.36 -27.15 -21.36
N THR A 833 -10.14 -27.18 -21.92
CA THR A 833 -9.39 -28.42 -22.10
C THR A 833 -9.06 -29.06 -20.76
N LEU A 834 -8.61 -28.26 -19.79
CA LEU A 834 -8.30 -28.74 -18.44
C LEU A 834 -9.53 -29.34 -17.73
N PHE A 835 -10.67 -28.67 -17.77
CA PHE A 835 -11.92 -29.11 -17.16
C PHE A 835 -12.46 -30.39 -17.81
N HIS A 836 -12.34 -30.51 -19.14
CA HIS A 836 -12.71 -31.73 -19.85
C HIS A 836 -11.78 -32.89 -19.46
N LEU A 837 -10.46 -32.67 -19.44
CA LEU A 837 -9.49 -33.71 -19.05
C LEU A 837 -9.72 -34.24 -17.63
N LEU A 838 -10.12 -33.36 -16.71
CA LEU A 838 -10.35 -33.67 -15.31
C LEU A 838 -11.79 -34.09 -15.00
N ASP A 839 -12.72 -33.92 -15.96
CA ASP A 839 -14.16 -34.06 -15.75
C ASP A 839 -14.65 -33.23 -14.53
N ALA A 840 -14.09 -32.03 -14.36
CA ALA A 840 -14.15 -31.29 -13.09
C ALA A 840 -15.58 -30.93 -12.63
N GLU A 841 -16.48 -30.61 -13.56
CA GLU A 841 -17.88 -30.31 -13.25
C GLU A 841 -18.59 -31.54 -12.68
N ALA A 842 -18.46 -32.70 -13.31
CA ALA A 842 -19.12 -33.91 -12.84
C ALA A 842 -18.47 -34.48 -11.56
N GLN A 843 -17.15 -34.34 -11.41
CA GLN A 843 -16.41 -34.90 -10.28
C GLN A 843 -16.51 -34.06 -9.01
N ILE A 844 -16.39 -32.73 -9.13
CA ILE A 844 -16.31 -31.84 -7.95
C ILE A 844 -17.30 -30.67 -7.96
N GLY A 845 -18.11 -30.51 -9.01
CA GLY A 845 -19.18 -29.51 -9.07
C GLY A 845 -18.70 -28.09 -9.41
N VAL A 846 -17.43 -27.91 -9.78
CA VAL A 846 -16.90 -26.61 -10.23
C VAL A 846 -17.24 -26.42 -11.70
N THR A 847 -17.90 -25.31 -12.03
CA THR A 847 -18.33 -24.97 -13.40
C THR A 847 -17.54 -23.80 -13.98
N LEU A 848 -17.53 -23.67 -15.30
CA LEU A 848 -16.99 -22.51 -16.00
C LEU A 848 -18.11 -21.62 -16.53
N THR A 849 -18.00 -20.31 -16.31
CA THR A 849 -18.87 -19.32 -16.96
C THR A 849 -18.51 -19.17 -18.44
N GLU A 850 -19.34 -18.42 -19.18
CA GLU A 850 -19.05 -18.04 -20.57
C GLU A 850 -17.77 -17.21 -20.77
N SER A 851 -17.26 -16.59 -19.69
CA SER A 851 -15.96 -15.89 -19.68
C SER A 851 -14.84 -16.74 -19.06
N PHE A 852 -15.10 -18.03 -18.80
CA PHE A 852 -14.18 -18.97 -18.16
C PHE A 852 -13.70 -18.52 -16.76
N ALA A 853 -14.57 -17.81 -16.03
CA ALA A 853 -14.46 -17.72 -14.57
C ALA A 853 -14.93 -19.05 -13.97
N MET A 854 -14.39 -19.44 -12.82
CA MET A 854 -14.81 -20.65 -12.11
C MET A 854 -15.89 -20.33 -11.10
N TRP A 855 -16.86 -21.22 -10.94
CA TRP A 855 -17.88 -21.13 -9.90
C TRP A 855 -17.94 -22.46 -9.14
N PRO A 856 -17.81 -22.49 -7.79
CA PRO A 856 -17.75 -21.35 -6.85
C PRO A 856 -16.53 -20.44 -7.06
N GLY A 857 -16.63 -19.18 -6.61
CA GLY A 857 -15.57 -18.17 -6.79
C GLY A 857 -14.24 -18.59 -6.16
N SER A 858 -14.28 -19.09 -4.93
CA SER A 858 -13.13 -19.67 -4.22
C SER A 858 -12.72 -21.04 -4.79
N SER A 859 -12.18 -21.01 -6.01
CA SER A 859 -11.67 -22.16 -6.75
C SER A 859 -10.36 -21.81 -7.47
N VAL A 860 -9.45 -22.79 -7.59
CA VAL A 860 -8.18 -22.64 -8.30
C VAL A 860 -8.02 -23.79 -9.28
N SER A 861 -7.53 -23.51 -10.49
CA SER A 861 -7.19 -24.54 -11.47
C SER A 861 -5.90 -24.21 -12.19
N GLY A 862 -5.17 -25.23 -12.59
CA GLY A 862 -3.91 -25.07 -13.29
C GLY A 862 -3.29 -26.37 -13.74
N LEU A 863 -2.09 -26.25 -14.31
CA LEU A 863 -1.26 -27.37 -14.71
C LEU A 863 -0.22 -27.65 -13.63
N TYR A 864 0.44 -28.80 -13.70
CA TYR A 864 1.68 -29.10 -12.98
C TYR A 864 2.78 -29.39 -14.00
N ILE A 865 3.92 -28.71 -13.85
CA ILE A 865 5.13 -28.92 -14.65
C ILE A 865 6.28 -29.24 -13.68
N GLY A 866 6.76 -30.48 -13.70
CA GLY A 866 7.77 -30.97 -12.75
C GLY A 866 9.22 -30.62 -13.09
N HIS A 867 9.50 -29.97 -14.22
CA HIS A 867 10.87 -29.66 -14.61
C HIS A 867 11.52 -28.67 -13.61
N PRO A 868 12.74 -28.94 -13.10
CA PRO A 868 13.35 -28.14 -12.04
C PRO A 868 13.73 -26.71 -12.47
N GLU A 869 13.99 -26.49 -13.75
CA GLU A 869 14.22 -25.15 -14.30
C GLU A 869 12.91 -24.40 -14.65
N ALA A 870 11.74 -24.99 -14.44
CA ALA A 870 10.49 -24.31 -14.74
C ALA A 870 10.27 -23.15 -13.76
N TYR A 871 9.90 -21.98 -14.29
CA TYR A 871 9.63 -20.79 -13.50
C TYR A 871 8.52 -19.95 -14.14
N TYR A 872 7.86 -19.11 -13.35
CA TYR A 872 6.84 -18.21 -13.86
C TYR A 872 7.45 -17.03 -14.63
N PHE A 873 6.92 -16.77 -15.83
CA PHE A 873 7.29 -15.61 -16.64
C PHE A 873 6.04 -14.98 -17.26
N GLY A 874 6.06 -13.68 -17.56
CA GLY A 874 4.99 -13.06 -18.35
C GLY A 874 5.21 -13.26 -19.85
N VAL A 875 4.21 -13.76 -20.58
CA VAL A 875 4.20 -13.80 -22.06
C VAL A 875 4.36 -12.38 -22.64
N ALA A 876 3.81 -11.38 -21.95
CA ALA A 876 3.77 -9.98 -22.35
C ALA A 876 3.03 -9.81 -23.69
N LYS A 877 3.37 -8.77 -24.46
CA LYS A 877 2.65 -8.44 -25.69
C LYS A 877 3.02 -9.38 -26.85
N VAL A 878 2.00 -9.87 -27.57
CA VAL A 878 2.13 -10.73 -28.76
C VAL A 878 1.76 -9.99 -30.05
N GLU A 879 2.41 -10.38 -31.14
CA GLU A 879 2.19 -9.86 -32.48
C GLU A 879 1.14 -10.68 -33.25
N ARG A 880 0.66 -10.12 -34.35
CA ARG A 880 -0.40 -10.71 -35.18
C ARG A 880 -0.03 -12.09 -35.76
N ASP A 881 1.24 -12.31 -36.09
CA ASP A 881 1.71 -13.59 -36.62
C ASP A 881 1.53 -14.74 -35.63
N GLN A 882 1.76 -14.50 -34.33
CA GLN A 882 1.47 -15.46 -33.27
C GLN A 882 -0.01 -15.65 -33.02
N VAL A 883 -0.82 -14.59 -33.11
CA VAL A 883 -2.28 -14.69 -33.00
C VAL A 883 -2.87 -15.56 -34.11
N GLU A 884 -2.46 -15.32 -35.36
CA GLU A 884 -2.91 -16.12 -36.52
C GLU A 884 -2.45 -17.58 -36.42
N ASP A 885 -1.25 -17.82 -35.90
CA ASP A 885 -0.76 -19.17 -35.65
C ASP A 885 -1.50 -19.88 -34.51
N TYR A 886 -1.76 -19.19 -33.42
CA TYR A 886 -2.51 -19.70 -32.27
C TYR A 886 -3.97 -20.00 -32.65
N ALA A 887 -4.60 -19.13 -33.44
CA ALA A 887 -5.95 -19.37 -33.99
C ALA A 887 -6.01 -20.66 -34.82
N ARG A 888 -5.03 -20.90 -35.70
CA ARG A 888 -4.93 -22.18 -36.43
C ARG A 888 -4.78 -23.38 -35.49
N ARG A 889 -3.89 -23.28 -34.49
CA ARG A 889 -3.63 -24.37 -33.53
C ARG A 889 -4.88 -24.73 -32.71
N LYS A 890 -5.67 -23.74 -32.31
CA LYS A 890 -6.90 -23.93 -31.54
C LYS A 890 -8.15 -24.23 -32.37
N GLY A 891 -8.06 -24.14 -33.70
CA GLY A 891 -9.24 -24.23 -34.57
C GLY A 891 -10.25 -23.10 -34.35
N MET A 892 -9.79 -21.94 -33.88
CA MET A 892 -10.60 -20.75 -33.64
C MET A 892 -10.40 -19.74 -34.77
N SER A 893 -11.37 -18.84 -34.97
CA SER A 893 -11.15 -17.68 -35.84
C SER A 893 -10.13 -16.72 -35.22
N VAL A 894 -9.41 -15.97 -36.05
CA VAL A 894 -8.49 -14.92 -35.59
C VAL A 894 -9.22 -13.91 -34.70
N LEU A 895 -10.47 -13.57 -35.03
CA LEU A 895 -11.28 -12.64 -34.26
C LEU A 895 -11.58 -13.16 -32.85
N GLU A 896 -11.90 -14.44 -32.70
CA GLU A 896 -12.12 -15.05 -31.38
C GLU A 896 -10.84 -15.05 -30.54
N VAL A 897 -9.69 -15.37 -31.14
CA VAL A 897 -8.40 -15.30 -30.44
C VAL A 897 -8.04 -13.85 -30.07
N GLU A 898 -8.28 -12.89 -30.97
CA GLU A 898 -8.05 -11.47 -30.69
C GLU A 898 -8.91 -10.96 -29.52
N ARG A 899 -10.13 -11.49 -29.35
CA ARG A 899 -10.95 -11.24 -28.17
C ARG A 899 -10.27 -11.80 -26.92
N TRP A 900 -10.00 -13.11 -26.86
CA TRP A 900 -9.44 -13.73 -25.65
C TRP A 900 -8.03 -13.24 -25.27
N LEU A 901 -7.21 -12.88 -26.27
CA LEU A 901 -5.86 -12.34 -26.07
C LEU A 901 -5.81 -10.81 -26.06
N GLY A 902 -6.96 -10.12 -26.10
CA GLY A 902 -7.08 -8.66 -26.12
C GLY A 902 -6.12 -7.90 -25.19
N PRO A 903 -5.98 -8.29 -23.90
CA PRO A 903 -5.07 -7.65 -22.96
C PRO A 903 -3.59 -7.72 -23.35
N ILE A 904 -3.20 -8.73 -24.14
CA ILE A 904 -1.81 -8.97 -24.52
C ILE A 904 -1.51 -8.68 -26.00
N LEU A 905 -2.47 -8.17 -26.79
CA LEU A 905 -2.19 -7.77 -28.17
C LEU A 905 -1.27 -6.54 -28.24
N ASN A 906 -0.29 -6.57 -29.13
CA ASN A 906 0.55 -5.41 -29.48
C ASN A 906 -0.07 -4.51 -30.58
N TYR A 907 -1.23 -4.88 -31.10
CA TYR A 907 -1.90 -4.14 -32.16
C TYR A 907 -3.38 -3.95 -31.81
N VAL A 908 -4.03 -3.05 -32.53
CA VAL A 908 -5.48 -2.86 -32.41
C VAL A 908 -6.15 -3.72 -33.48
N PRO A 909 -6.99 -4.70 -33.10
CA PRO A 909 -7.84 -5.42 -34.05
C PRO A 909 -8.60 -4.45 -34.94
N LYS A 910 -8.58 -4.66 -36.26
CA LYS A 910 -9.35 -3.80 -37.17
C LYS A 910 -10.84 -4.07 -36.94
N PRO A 911 -11.69 -3.03 -36.76
CA PRO A 911 -13.13 -3.22 -36.77
C PRO A 911 -13.55 -3.84 -38.11
N LEU A 912 -14.58 -4.68 -38.09
CA LEU A 912 -15.27 -5.10 -39.31
C LEU A 912 -15.63 -3.83 -40.11
N GLU A 913 -15.05 -3.67 -41.30
CA GLU A 913 -15.83 -3.08 -42.38
C GLU A 913 -17.03 -4.01 -42.52
N ALA A 914 -18.22 -3.49 -42.21
CA ALA A 914 -19.46 -4.23 -42.45
C ALA A 914 -19.40 -4.73 -43.89
N ALA A 915 -19.37 -6.05 -44.06
CA ALA A 915 -19.50 -6.64 -45.37
C ALA A 915 -20.83 -6.15 -45.96
N GLU A 916 -20.75 -5.41 -47.07
CA GLU A 916 -21.88 -5.16 -47.95
C GLU A 916 -22.49 -6.47 -48.46
#